data_AF-A0A1X1QXR6-F1
#
_entry.id   AF-A0A1X1QXR6-F1
#
_cell.length_a   1.000
_cell.length_b   1.000
_cell.length_c   1.000
_cell.angle_alpha   90.00
_cell.angle_beta   90.00
_cell.angle_gamma   90.00
#
_symmetry.space_group_name_H-M   'P 1'
#
loop_
_entity.id
_entity.type
_entity.pdbx_description
1 polymer ?
#
loop_
_entity_poly.entity_id
_entity_poly.type
_entity_poly.pdbx_seq_one_letter_code
_entity_poly.pdbx_strand_id
1 'polypeptide(L)'
;GNYGSGGAGGAGGNGDTGADGSSGAAGTSGGAGGTGGAGGTGGSLSGNGGAGGNGGNGANGGDGGTGATGAAGVSGTNYGAGGTGGTGGTGGAGGNGGNGGTGGTASHGTSGATGAGGDGGNGGNGGAAGNGGDGAAGAAGVAGSGHSLGAGGDGGAGGNVGAGGAAGLGGTGSTAGTKGIAGTSAGSGGNGGNGGGGYSYTGTGTGTAGGNGGNGGAGGIYGNGGAGGAGGNGDTGVNGNGTGGGAGGNGGAGGGGGLVSGNGGVGGAGGNGTDGGNGGSGGNGGAAVIVAGSSPAVGGNGGNGGSGTSGGAGGAGGEAVTGGVGSVTAGAGGAGGGATSGVGGAGGAGGEVVITSSQSSVNAVGGAGGAGGAATGAGGTGGSGGAGGAAVTSGNGDATGGTAGVGGGGFNGGSGGAGGNAVAYGSGNVTGGAGVDGTSGTGGAGGAGGAGGFASTAGTGTATGGAGGNGGNAGNGASGGAGGAGGGASIVSTTSSAAAVSGNGGNGGSGTFAGAGGAGGMAATDGAGSVTAGAGGAGGAASGAVGGAGGAGGAAAIYSSTSSAAAVGGNGGDGGSGVLGGVGGAGGLAGTQGMGSVSAGSGGAGGAGINGVGGAGGAGGVGLISSSTSSAAAVGGNGGNGGTGNFGGAGGAGGAASTAGTGTVTAGNGGGGGTATVGLGGAGGAGGAAIITSSFSTVDAVGGTGGAGGASTGALGTGGTGGAGGAAADSGGGNSIGGTGGVGGAGFNGGQGGAGGAGTSNATYGNAIGGAGGAGGNGANSSSGGAGGAGGAGGGAAISSSLNPATATGGSGGHGGNGGSGNPGGAGGAGGGASTAGTGTVAGGAGGDGGASSSGLGGAGGAGGGGVITSAFSTSSAGGGNGGNGGNGVFGGAGGAGGGANTAGTGTVAPGAGGAGGTATTGVGGAGGAGGAAVITASFSTVDAVGGAGGAGGDASDAGGTGGSGGTGGAVTDSGNGNVTGGTGGVGGTGFNGAGGGAGGGGGQATIQNSSSPANATGGDGGNGGDGPPGGAGGSGGTATTYGTGNAIAGTNGQAGQ
;
A
#
# COMPACT_ATOMS: atom_id res chain seq x y z
N GLY A 1 33.23 -82.35 -15.03
CA GLY A 1 31.85 -82.85 -15.01
C GLY A 1 30.95 -81.75 -15.53
N ASN A 2 29.88 -82.09 -16.27
CA ASN A 2 28.90 -81.09 -16.70
C ASN A 2 28.06 -80.65 -15.48
N TYR A 3 27.99 -79.35 -15.22
CA TYR A 3 27.20 -78.77 -14.13
C TYR A 3 25.80 -78.46 -14.66
N GLY A 4 24.77 -78.83 -13.91
CA GLY A 4 23.38 -78.52 -14.27
C GLY A 4 23.06 -77.05 -13.96
N SER A 5 22.59 -76.31 -14.95
CA SER A 5 21.95 -75.02 -14.73
C SER A 5 20.62 -75.21 -14.01
N GLY A 6 20.27 -74.30 -13.11
CA GLY A 6 18.96 -74.27 -12.46
C GLY A 6 17.83 -74.03 -13.46
N GLY A 7 16.67 -74.67 -13.24
CA GLY A 7 15.48 -74.48 -14.07
C GLY A 7 14.87 -73.09 -13.92
N ALA A 8 14.24 -72.57 -14.98
CA ALA A 8 13.49 -71.32 -14.90
C ALA A 8 12.19 -71.49 -14.09
N GLY A 9 11.77 -70.43 -13.40
CA GLY A 9 10.48 -70.39 -12.71
C GLY A 9 9.28 -70.38 -13.68
N GLY A 10 8.10 -70.79 -13.21
CA GLY A 10 6.84 -70.72 -13.97
C GLY A 10 6.17 -69.34 -13.89
N ALA A 11 5.61 -68.85 -15.00
CA ALA A 11 4.92 -67.56 -15.05
C ALA A 11 3.75 -67.48 -14.06
N GLY A 12 3.57 -66.32 -13.44
CA GLY A 12 2.37 -66.01 -12.67
C GLY A 12 1.13 -65.97 -13.57
N GLY A 13 -0.02 -66.34 -13.00
CA GLY A 13 -1.32 -66.23 -13.66
C GLY A 13 -1.92 -64.84 -13.49
N ASN A 14 -2.55 -64.34 -14.55
CA ASN A 14 -3.27 -63.07 -14.51
C ASN A 14 -4.48 -63.18 -13.58
N GLY A 15 -4.80 -62.08 -12.91
CA GLY A 15 -6.02 -61.96 -12.11
C GLY A 15 -7.24 -61.80 -13.01
N ASP A 16 -8.35 -62.39 -12.58
CA ASP A 16 -9.64 -62.26 -13.26
C ASP A 16 -10.20 -60.84 -13.13
N THR A 17 -10.87 -60.37 -14.17
CA THR A 17 -11.72 -59.18 -14.12
C THR A 17 -12.83 -59.39 -13.09
N GLY A 18 -13.13 -58.37 -12.28
CA GLY A 18 -14.22 -58.44 -11.31
C GLY A 18 -15.57 -58.69 -11.99
N ALA A 19 -16.51 -59.33 -11.29
CA ALA A 19 -17.94 -59.28 -11.63
C ALA A 19 -18.55 -57.92 -11.22
N ASP A 20 -19.68 -57.50 -11.79
CA ASP A 20 -20.30 -56.17 -11.56
C ASP A 20 -20.19 -55.64 -10.11
N GLY A 21 -19.59 -54.46 -9.95
CA GLY A 21 -19.32 -53.82 -8.65
C GLY A 21 -18.24 -54.48 -7.76
N SER A 22 -17.65 -55.60 -8.15
CA SER A 22 -16.57 -56.27 -7.41
C SER A 22 -15.18 -55.89 -7.92
N SER A 23 -14.20 -55.93 -7.01
CA SER A 23 -12.79 -55.68 -7.31
C SER A 23 -12.21 -56.74 -8.25
N GLY A 24 -11.26 -56.32 -9.10
CA GLY A 24 -10.45 -57.24 -9.89
C GLY A 24 -9.54 -58.09 -8.99
N ALA A 25 -9.32 -59.35 -9.36
CA ALA A 25 -8.45 -60.23 -8.60
C ALA A 25 -6.97 -59.82 -8.76
N ALA A 26 -6.16 -60.04 -7.72
CA ALA A 26 -4.73 -59.85 -7.81
C ALA A 26 -4.08 -60.88 -8.76
N GLY A 27 -3.05 -60.46 -9.50
CA GLY A 27 -2.21 -61.38 -10.27
C GLY A 27 -1.39 -62.27 -9.32
N THR A 28 -1.13 -63.52 -9.72
CA THR A 28 -0.35 -64.44 -8.89
C THR A 28 1.16 -64.27 -9.10
N SER A 29 1.96 -64.59 -8.07
CA SER A 29 3.41 -64.43 -8.12
C SER A 29 4.07 -65.40 -9.12
N GLY A 30 5.15 -64.94 -9.77
CA GLY A 30 5.99 -65.79 -10.59
C GLY A 30 6.82 -66.78 -9.75
N GLY A 31 7.07 -67.97 -10.30
CA GLY A 31 7.88 -69.00 -9.66
C GLY A 31 9.35 -68.60 -9.55
N ALA A 32 10.01 -69.06 -8.48
CA ALA A 32 11.46 -68.85 -8.30
C ALA A 32 12.28 -69.74 -9.25
N GLY A 33 13.44 -69.25 -9.67
CA GLY A 33 14.42 -70.00 -10.43
C GLY A 33 15.19 -71.01 -9.55
N GLY A 34 15.52 -72.17 -10.12
CA GLY A 34 16.26 -73.22 -9.42
C GLY A 34 17.72 -72.85 -9.17
N THR A 35 18.33 -73.38 -8.12
CA THR A 35 19.76 -73.18 -7.83
C THR A 35 20.64 -73.95 -8.83
N GLY A 36 21.77 -73.36 -9.22
CA GLY A 36 22.78 -74.01 -10.05
C GLY A 36 23.53 -75.11 -9.29
N GLY A 37 23.90 -76.19 -9.98
CA GLY A 37 24.61 -77.32 -9.39
C GLY A 37 26.05 -76.99 -8.98
N ALA A 38 26.56 -77.57 -7.89
CA ALA A 38 27.95 -77.38 -7.47
C ALA A 38 28.97 -77.95 -8.50
N GLY A 39 30.12 -77.30 -8.61
CA GLY A 39 31.25 -77.70 -9.43
C GLY A 39 31.92 -78.96 -8.89
N GLY A 40 32.24 -79.89 -9.79
CA GLY A 40 32.94 -81.13 -9.43
C GLY A 40 34.36 -80.89 -8.90
N THR A 41 34.83 -81.73 -7.97
CA THR A 41 36.20 -81.66 -7.44
C THR A 41 37.26 -81.94 -8.52
N GLY A 42 38.46 -81.35 -8.40
CA GLY A 42 39.59 -81.65 -9.28
C GLY A 42 40.01 -83.13 -9.24
N GLY A 43 40.63 -83.63 -10.33
CA GLY A 43 41.04 -85.04 -10.45
C GLY A 43 42.06 -85.48 -9.40
N SER A 44 42.10 -86.78 -9.08
CA SER A 44 42.85 -87.35 -7.95
C SER A 44 44.39 -87.28 -8.02
N LEU A 45 44.97 -86.80 -9.14
CA LEU A 45 46.43 -86.66 -9.34
C LEU A 45 46.88 -85.21 -9.61
N SER A 46 46.15 -84.48 -10.47
CA SER A 46 46.34 -83.06 -10.81
C SER A 46 45.11 -82.56 -11.58
N GLY A 47 44.67 -81.31 -11.35
CA GLY A 47 43.57 -80.68 -12.09
C GLY A 47 42.80 -79.61 -11.32
N ASN A 48 42.27 -78.62 -12.04
CA ASN A 48 41.45 -77.55 -11.48
C ASN A 48 40.07 -78.07 -11.04
N GLY A 49 39.47 -77.41 -10.06
CA GLY A 49 38.07 -77.63 -9.71
C GLY A 49 37.13 -77.21 -10.85
N GLY A 50 35.99 -77.89 -10.97
CA GLY A 50 34.97 -77.56 -11.95
C GLY A 50 34.19 -76.29 -11.62
N ALA A 51 33.76 -75.54 -12.64
CA ALA A 51 32.93 -74.35 -12.43
C ALA A 51 31.56 -74.72 -11.80
N GLY A 52 30.94 -73.82 -11.06
CA GLY A 52 29.55 -74.00 -10.64
C GLY A 52 28.57 -73.83 -11.81
N GLY A 53 27.41 -74.49 -11.74
CA GLY A 53 26.30 -74.29 -12.67
C GLY A 53 25.59 -72.97 -12.42
N ASN A 54 24.99 -72.39 -13.46
CA ASN A 54 24.27 -71.12 -13.32
C ASN A 54 22.90 -71.33 -12.64
N GLY A 55 22.47 -70.35 -11.86
CA GLY A 55 21.11 -70.31 -11.33
C GLY A 55 20.07 -70.07 -12.43
N GLY A 56 18.88 -70.61 -12.24
CA GLY A 56 17.74 -70.40 -13.12
C GLY A 56 17.10 -69.04 -12.93
N ASN A 57 16.51 -68.48 -13.99
CA ASN A 57 15.81 -67.20 -13.89
C ASN A 57 14.46 -67.37 -13.20
N GLY A 58 14.08 -66.41 -12.37
CA GLY A 58 12.72 -66.28 -11.86
C GLY A 58 11.75 -65.88 -12.97
N ALA A 59 10.48 -66.25 -12.81
CA ALA A 59 9.43 -65.94 -13.78
C ALA A 59 8.72 -64.62 -13.47
N ASN A 60 8.11 -64.01 -14.49
CA ASN A 60 7.31 -62.81 -14.30
C ASN A 60 6.04 -63.10 -13.49
N GLY A 61 5.61 -62.13 -12.67
CA GLY A 61 4.30 -62.17 -12.03
C GLY A 61 3.16 -61.93 -13.03
N GLY A 62 1.96 -62.39 -12.70
CA GLY A 62 0.77 -62.17 -13.53
C GLY A 62 0.18 -60.77 -13.36
N ASP A 63 -0.54 -60.29 -14.37
CA ASP A 63 -1.17 -58.97 -14.34
C ASP A 63 -2.40 -58.96 -13.39
N GLY A 64 -2.69 -57.83 -12.76
CA GLY A 64 -3.90 -57.66 -11.96
C GLY A 64 -5.15 -57.52 -12.83
N GLY A 65 -6.27 -58.06 -12.37
CA GLY A 65 -7.56 -57.96 -13.07
C GLY A 65 -8.15 -56.56 -13.01
N THR A 66 -8.88 -56.14 -14.04
CA THR A 66 -9.62 -54.86 -14.02
C THR A 66 -10.80 -54.94 -13.03
N GLY A 67 -11.06 -53.85 -12.32
CA GLY A 67 -12.28 -53.70 -11.53
C GLY A 67 -13.51 -53.66 -12.44
N ALA A 68 -14.63 -54.20 -11.96
CA ALA A 68 -15.86 -54.17 -12.73
C ALA A 68 -16.53 -52.79 -12.68
N THR A 69 -17.23 -52.42 -13.75
CA THR A 69 -18.15 -51.29 -13.71
C THR A 69 -19.20 -51.52 -12.61
N GLY A 70 -19.60 -50.45 -11.94
CA GLY A 70 -20.66 -50.51 -10.94
C GLY A 70 -21.99 -50.96 -11.56
N ALA A 71 -22.83 -51.62 -10.76
CA ALA A 71 -24.16 -52.01 -11.22
C ALA A 71 -25.03 -50.77 -11.49
N ALA A 72 -25.76 -50.76 -12.61
CA ALA A 72 -26.67 -49.66 -12.96
C ALA A 72 -27.69 -49.40 -11.84
N GLY A 73 -28.01 -48.12 -11.60
CA GLY A 73 -29.06 -47.76 -10.65
C GLY A 73 -30.39 -48.41 -11.04
N VAL A 74 -31.13 -48.92 -10.05
CA VAL A 74 -32.44 -49.53 -10.26
C VAL A 74 -33.52 -48.66 -9.63
N SER A 75 -34.57 -48.35 -10.38
CA SER A 75 -35.65 -47.52 -9.87
C SER A 75 -36.29 -48.12 -8.62
N GLY A 76 -36.47 -47.28 -7.60
CA GLY A 76 -37.03 -47.68 -6.29
C GLY A 76 -36.12 -48.47 -5.36
N THR A 77 -34.90 -48.79 -5.78
CA THR A 77 -33.88 -49.39 -4.91
C THR A 77 -32.81 -48.34 -4.60
N ASN A 78 -32.48 -48.12 -3.32
CA ASN A 78 -31.47 -47.13 -2.90
C ASN A 78 -31.63 -45.76 -3.58
N TYR A 79 -32.88 -45.29 -3.71
CA TYR A 79 -33.25 -44.04 -4.38
C TYR A 79 -32.77 -43.91 -5.86
N GLY A 80 -32.47 -45.03 -6.51
CA GLY A 80 -31.93 -45.08 -7.87
C GLY A 80 -30.42 -44.81 -7.97
N ALA A 81 -29.68 -44.79 -6.87
CA ALA A 81 -28.23 -44.57 -6.91
C ALA A 81 -27.49 -45.64 -7.71
N GLY A 82 -26.51 -45.22 -8.53
CA GLY A 82 -25.63 -46.12 -9.27
C GLY A 82 -24.64 -46.83 -8.34
N GLY A 83 -24.26 -48.06 -8.69
CA GLY A 83 -23.24 -48.82 -7.98
C GLY A 83 -21.85 -48.22 -8.15
N THR A 84 -21.02 -48.33 -7.12
CA THR A 84 -19.59 -47.97 -7.19
C THR A 84 -18.83 -48.95 -8.07
N GLY A 85 -17.85 -48.45 -8.82
CA GLY A 85 -16.93 -49.30 -9.58
C GLY A 85 -15.99 -50.10 -8.66
N GLY A 86 -15.67 -51.32 -9.07
CA GLY A 86 -14.71 -52.17 -8.35
C GLY A 86 -13.28 -51.64 -8.41
N THR A 87 -12.47 -51.89 -7.40
CA THR A 87 -11.04 -51.53 -7.44
C THR A 87 -10.28 -52.42 -8.40
N GLY A 88 -9.24 -51.89 -9.05
CA GLY A 88 -8.32 -52.69 -9.86
C GLY A 88 -7.48 -53.65 -9.01
N GLY A 89 -7.21 -54.83 -9.53
CA GLY A 89 -6.36 -55.83 -8.91
C GLY A 89 -4.88 -55.42 -8.91
N THR A 90 -4.15 -55.80 -7.87
CA THR A 90 -2.69 -55.59 -7.82
C THR A 90 -1.96 -56.56 -8.74
N GLY A 91 -0.87 -56.14 -9.36
CA GLY A 91 0.00 -57.04 -10.13
C GLY A 91 0.73 -58.04 -9.23
N GLY A 92 0.98 -59.24 -9.74
CA GLY A 92 1.71 -60.30 -9.03
C GLY A 92 3.20 -60.00 -8.94
N ALA A 93 3.85 -60.42 -7.84
CA ALA A 93 5.30 -60.26 -7.70
C ALA A 93 6.08 -61.19 -8.65
N GLY A 94 7.21 -60.73 -9.18
CA GLY A 94 8.13 -61.57 -9.94
C GLY A 94 8.86 -62.59 -9.06
N GLY A 95 9.19 -63.75 -9.62
CA GLY A 95 9.92 -64.80 -8.91
C GLY A 95 11.40 -64.46 -8.72
N ASN A 96 12.00 -64.93 -7.63
CA ASN A 96 13.43 -64.72 -7.37
C ASN A 96 14.30 -65.58 -8.31
N GLY A 97 15.45 -65.08 -8.74
CA GLY A 97 16.45 -65.86 -9.45
C GLY A 97 17.15 -66.86 -8.53
N GLY A 98 17.53 -68.02 -9.06
CA GLY A 98 18.23 -69.05 -8.31
C GLY A 98 19.71 -68.70 -8.10
N ASN A 99 20.30 -69.14 -6.98
CA ASN A 99 21.72 -68.92 -6.73
C ASN A 99 22.59 -69.79 -7.66
N GLY A 100 23.73 -69.27 -8.09
CA GLY A 100 24.74 -70.03 -8.82
C GLY A 100 25.43 -71.06 -7.92
N GLY A 101 25.85 -72.18 -8.50
CA GLY A 101 26.50 -73.26 -7.78
C GLY A 101 27.91 -72.89 -7.32
N THR A 102 28.36 -73.43 -6.19
CA THR A 102 29.74 -73.24 -5.72
C THR A 102 30.74 -73.94 -6.64
N GLY A 103 31.86 -73.32 -6.98
CA GLY A 103 32.93 -73.96 -7.74
C GLY A 103 33.62 -75.09 -6.96
N GLY A 104 34.09 -76.11 -7.65
CA GLY A 104 34.69 -77.30 -7.04
C GLY A 104 36.07 -77.03 -6.42
N THR A 105 36.45 -77.78 -5.40
CA THR A 105 37.73 -77.62 -4.68
C THR A 105 38.90 -78.32 -5.38
N ALA A 106 40.11 -77.73 -5.34
CA ALA A 106 41.36 -78.39 -5.74
C ALA A 106 41.91 -79.19 -4.55
N SER A 107 41.93 -80.51 -4.64
CA SER A 107 42.08 -81.34 -3.44
C SER A 107 43.53 -81.40 -2.90
N HIS A 108 44.61 -81.50 -3.70
CA HIS A 108 45.97 -81.78 -3.19
C HIS A 108 47.11 -81.13 -4.02
N GLY A 109 48.04 -80.42 -3.35
CA GLY A 109 49.29 -79.85 -3.90
C GLY A 109 49.21 -78.37 -4.33
N THR A 110 50.33 -77.63 -4.27
CA THR A 110 50.42 -76.18 -4.54
C THR A 110 50.14 -75.74 -6.00
N SER A 111 49.57 -76.60 -6.85
CA SER A 111 49.56 -76.43 -8.31
C SER A 111 48.19 -76.52 -9.01
N GLY A 112 47.06 -76.47 -8.28
CA GLY A 112 45.70 -76.47 -8.87
C GLY A 112 44.79 -75.37 -8.32
N ALA A 113 43.97 -74.76 -9.18
CA ALA A 113 43.02 -73.70 -8.78
C ALA A 113 41.61 -74.27 -8.51
N THR A 114 40.91 -73.75 -7.50
CA THR A 114 39.46 -73.97 -7.28
C THR A 114 38.69 -73.62 -8.56
N GLY A 115 37.53 -74.23 -8.82
CA GLY A 115 36.68 -73.85 -9.95
C GLY A 115 35.98 -72.50 -9.70
N ALA A 116 35.65 -71.76 -10.76
CA ALA A 116 34.86 -70.55 -10.62
C ALA A 116 33.44 -70.88 -10.13
N GLY A 117 32.80 -70.00 -9.37
CA GLY A 117 31.38 -70.15 -9.05
C GLY A 117 30.50 -69.90 -10.29
N GLY A 118 29.32 -70.52 -10.31
CA GLY A 118 28.32 -70.28 -11.35
C GLY A 118 27.61 -68.94 -11.17
N ASP A 119 27.11 -68.37 -12.25
CA ASP A 119 26.37 -67.10 -12.20
C ASP A 119 24.99 -67.30 -11.53
N GLY A 120 24.53 -66.31 -10.77
CA GLY A 120 23.16 -66.30 -10.26
C GLY A 120 22.15 -66.04 -11.38
N GLY A 121 20.95 -66.61 -11.27
CA GLY A 121 19.85 -66.35 -12.19
C GLY A 121 19.24 -64.97 -11.98
N ASN A 122 18.65 -64.42 -13.04
CA ASN A 122 17.93 -63.15 -12.96
C ASN A 122 16.59 -63.32 -12.24
N GLY A 123 16.15 -62.32 -11.50
CA GLY A 123 14.77 -62.26 -11.00
C GLY A 123 13.77 -61.99 -12.13
N GLY A 124 12.53 -62.43 -11.96
CA GLY A 124 11.44 -62.14 -12.88
C GLY A 124 10.80 -60.77 -12.64
N ASN A 125 10.17 -60.20 -13.66
CA ASN A 125 9.52 -58.89 -13.56
C ASN A 125 8.18 -58.98 -12.79
N GLY A 126 7.78 -57.90 -12.12
CA GLY A 126 6.45 -57.80 -11.54
C GLY A 126 5.36 -57.63 -12.60
N GLY A 127 4.14 -58.10 -12.31
CA GLY A 127 2.98 -57.95 -13.19
C GLY A 127 2.42 -56.52 -13.21
N ALA A 128 1.72 -56.17 -14.29
CA ALA A 128 1.01 -54.91 -14.41
C ALA A 128 -0.20 -54.84 -13.46
N ALA A 129 -0.67 -53.65 -13.15
CA ALA A 129 -1.85 -53.46 -12.33
C ALA A 129 -3.14 -53.37 -13.15
N GLY A 130 -4.27 -53.75 -12.54
CA GLY A 130 -5.59 -53.55 -13.13
C GLY A 130 -6.12 -52.13 -12.95
N ASN A 131 -6.90 -51.64 -13.92
CA ASN A 131 -7.63 -50.37 -13.80
C ASN A 131 -8.81 -50.52 -12.84
N GLY A 132 -9.21 -49.43 -12.18
CA GLY A 132 -10.48 -49.35 -11.47
C GLY A 132 -11.66 -49.38 -12.44
N GLY A 133 -12.79 -49.92 -11.99
CA GLY A 133 -14.03 -49.91 -12.75
C GLY A 133 -14.74 -48.56 -12.67
N ASP A 134 -15.48 -48.20 -13.71
CA ASP A 134 -16.29 -46.98 -13.72
C ASP A 134 -17.48 -47.10 -12.76
N GLY A 135 -17.85 -46.00 -12.12
CA GLY A 135 -19.10 -45.90 -11.38
C GLY A 135 -20.31 -45.90 -12.32
N ALA A 136 -21.41 -46.52 -11.88
CA ALA A 136 -22.61 -46.59 -12.70
C ALA A 136 -23.38 -45.26 -12.67
N ALA A 137 -24.08 -44.94 -13.76
CA ALA A 137 -25.01 -43.81 -13.74
C ALA A 137 -26.16 -44.04 -12.74
N GLY A 138 -26.63 -42.96 -12.12
CA GLY A 138 -27.87 -42.97 -11.36
C GLY A 138 -29.09 -43.23 -12.26
N ALA A 139 -30.16 -43.71 -11.65
CA ALA A 139 -31.46 -43.97 -12.27
C ALA A 139 -32.59 -43.20 -11.58
N ALA A 140 -33.78 -43.24 -12.18
CA ALA A 140 -34.97 -42.60 -11.63
C ALA A 140 -35.31 -43.11 -10.22
N GLY A 141 -35.39 -42.22 -9.24
CA GLY A 141 -35.94 -42.53 -7.91
C GLY A 141 -37.46 -42.76 -7.96
N VAL A 142 -38.05 -43.30 -6.88
CA VAL A 142 -39.52 -43.35 -6.75
C VAL A 142 -40.02 -41.93 -6.50
N ALA A 143 -40.85 -41.43 -7.42
CA ALA A 143 -41.45 -40.11 -7.32
C ALA A 143 -42.37 -40.04 -6.08
N GLY A 144 -41.92 -39.27 -5.08
CA GLY A 144 -42.66 -38.90 -3.87
C GLY A 144 -42.15 -37.55 -3.39
N SER A 145 -43.00 -36.75 -2.77
CA SER A 145 -42.73 -35.37 -2.40
C SER A 145 -41.46 -35.24 -1.52
N GLY A 146 -40.35 -34.80 -2.13
CA GLY A 146 -39.18 -34.29 -1.39
C GLY A 146 -37.88 -35.12 -1.46
N HIS A 147 -37.65 -35.99 -2.44
CA HIS A 147 -36.39 -36.76 -2.54
C HIS A 147 -35.56 -36.42 -3.81
N SER A 148 -34.24 -36.33 -3.63
CA SER A 148 -33.25 -36.18 -4.70
C SER A 148 -33.18 -37.43 -5.58
N LEU A 149 -32.91 -37.26 -6.88
CA LEU A 149 -32.76 -38.38 -7.82
C LEU A 149 -31.46 -39.17 -7.61
N GLY A 150 -31.38 -40.35 -8.21
CA GLY A 150 -30.24 -41.27 -8.06
C GLY A 150 -28.91 -40.60 -8.38
N ALA A 151 -28.01 -40.59 -7.40
CA ALA A 151 -26.63 -40.18 -7.60
C ALA A 151 -25.87 -41.20 -8.47
N GLY A 152 -24.89 -40.75 -9.22
CA GLY A 152 -23.93 -41.65 -9.86
C GLY A 152 -23.05 -42.34 -8.83
N GLY A 153 -22.62 -43.57 -9.13
CA GLY A 153 -21.67 -44.30 -8.30
C GLY A 153 -20.26 -43.75 -8.42
N ASP A 154 -19.45 -43.88 -7.37
CA ASP A 154 -18.03 -43.52 -7.41
C ASP A 154 -17.24 -44.51 -8.29
N GLY A 155 -16.20 -44.01 -8.97
CA GLY A 155 -15.24 -44.83 -9.69
C GLY A 155 -14.31 -45.60 -8.75
N GLY A 156 -13.93 -46.81 -9.16
CA GLY A 156 -13.00 -47.66 -8.40
C GLY A 156 -11.56 -47.14 -8.45
N ALA A 157 -10.80 -47.35 -7.38
CA ALA A 157 -9.37 -47.05 -7.37
C ALA A 157 -8.58 -47.99 -8.30
N GLY A 158 -7.54 -47.49 -8.96
CA GLY A 158 -6.60 -48.29 -9.73
C GLY A 158 -5.71 -49.18 -8.85
N GLY A 159 -5.30 -50.33 -9.38
CA GLY A 159 -4.39 -51.26 -8.70
C GLY A 159 -2.94 -50.78 -8.67
N ASN A 160 -2.16 -51.34 -7.74
CA ASN A 160 -0.70 -51.15 -7.69
C ASN A 160 0.04 -52.26 -8.45
N VAL A 161 1.20 -51.93 -9.02
CA VAL A 161 2.03 -52.89 -9.78
C VAL A 161 2.68 -53.92 -8.86
N GLY A 162 3.01 -55.09 -9.41
CA GLY A 162 3.79 -56.10 -8.71
C GLY A 162 5.26 -55.72 -8.54
N ALA A 163 5.87 -56.14 -7.43
CA ALA A 163 7.31 -55.98 -7.21
C ALA A 163 8.13 -56.95 -8.08
N GLY A 164 9.28 -56.51 -8.59
CA GLY A 164 10.24 -57.41 -9.26
C GLY A 164 10.91 -58.41 -8.30
N GLY A 165 11.29 -59.58 -8.81
CA GLY A 165 11.96 -60.62 -8.05
C GLY A 165 13.43 -60.33 -7.76
N ALA A 166 13.95 -60.81 -6.64
CA ALA A 166 15.35 -60.63 -6.28
C ALA A 166 16.29 -61.43 -7.20
N ALA A 167 17.49 -60.90 -7.45
CA ALA A 167 18.54 -61.62 -8.15
C ALA A 167 19.10 -62.79 -7.34
N GLY A 168 19.45 -63.88 -8.01
CA GLY A 168 20.24 -64.96 -7.44
C GLY A 168 21.68 -64.52 -7.16
N LEU A 169 22.26 -65.01 -6.06
CA LEU A 169 23.66 -64.77 -5.73
C LEU A 169 24.57 -65.64 -6.60
N GLY A 170 25.72 -65.11 -7.01
CA GLY A 170 26.75 -65.92 -7.68
C GLY A 170 27.36 -66.93 -6.72
N GLY A 171 27.72 -68.10 -7.23
CA GLY A 171 28.33 -69.15 -6.43
C GLY A 171 29.75 -68.79 -5.98
N THR A 172 30.21 -69.39 -4.87
CA THR A 172 31.57 -69.18 -4.35
C THR A 172 32.58 -70.12 -5.04
N GLY A 173 33.74 -69.64 -5.45
CA GLY A 173 34.77 -70.43 -6.16
C GLY A 173 36.12 -69.72 -6.19
N SER A 174 37.05 -70.12 -7.06
CA SER A 174 38.30 -69.37 -7.29
C SER A 174 38.06 -67.94 -7.73
N THR A 175 37.03 -67.76 -8.55
CA THR A 175 36.37 -66.49 -8.83
C THR A 175 34.90 -66.68 -8.48
N ALA A 176 34.32 -65.75 -7.72
CA ALA A 176 32.89 -65.78 -7.46
C ALA A 176 32.11 -65.59 -8.78
N GLY A 177 31.03 -66.35 -8.96
CA GLY A 177 30.12 -66.15 -10.09
C GLY A 177 29.48 -64.77 -10.03
N THR A 178 29.03 -64.27 -11.17
CA THR A 178 28.35 -62.98 -11.21
C THR A 178 26.97 -63.10 -10.54
N LYS A 179 26.58 -62.06 -9.80
CA LYS A 179 25.21 -61.96 -9.28
C LYS A 179 24.26 -61.72 -10.45
N GLY A 180 23.10 -62.38 -10.43
CA GLY A 180 22.05 -62.13 -11.41
C GLY A 180 21.53 -60.68 -11.32
N ILE A 181 20.69 -60.31 -12.28
CA ILE A 181 20.02 -59.01 -12.30
C ILE A 181 18.65 -59.14 -11.62
N ALA A 182 18.28 -58.21 -10.76
CA ALA A 182 16.95 -58.21 -10.15
C ALA A 182 15.89 -57.91 -11.22
N GLY A 183 14.71 -58.49 -11.09
CA GLY A 183 13.58 -58.18 -11.95
C GLY A 183 13.07 -56.76 -11.72
N THR A 184 12.43 -56.18 -12.73
CA THR A 184 11.86 -54.83 -12.66
C THR A 184 10.38 -54.87 -12.30
N SER A 185 9.90 -53.91 -11.52
CA SER A 185 8.45 -53.67 -11.37
C SER A 185 7.86 -53.15 -12.69
N ALA A 186 6.57 -53.38 -12.93
CA ALA A 186 5.90 -52.84 -14.12
C ALA A 186 5.90 -51.29 -14.09
N GLY A 187 6.08 -50.67 -15.26
CA GLY A 187 6.23 -49.21 -15.39
C GLY A 187 4.94 -48.39 -15.37
N SER A 188 3.77 -49.04 -15.35
CA SER A 188 2.46 -48.38 -15.38
C SER A 188 1.49 -49.01 -14.37
N GLY A 189 0.86 -48.17 -13.56
CA GLY A 189 -0.14 -48.53 -12.56
C GLY A 189 -1.55 -48.44 -13.13
N GLY A 190 -2.53 -48.95 -12.39
CA GLY A 190 -3.91 -48.90 -12.82
C GLY A 190 -4.45 -47.47 -12.77
N ASN A 191 -5.18 -47.05 -13.79
CA ASN A 191 -5.93 -45.79 -13.73
C ASN A 191 -7.15 -45.95 -12.81
N GLY A 192 -7.55 -44.86 -12.17
CA GLY A 192 -8.83 -44.81 -11.46
C GLY A 192 -10.00 -44.81 -12.44
N GLY A 193 -11.11 -45.44 -12.04
CA GLY A 193 -12.35 -45.44 -12.81
C GLY A 193 -13.05 -44.09 -12.76
N ASN A 194 -13.83 -43.75 -13.79
CA ASN A 194 -14.61 -42.52 -13.81
C ASN A 194 -15.80 -42.63 -12.87
N GLY A 195 -16.22 -41.50 -12.29
CA GLY A 195 -17.47 -41.41 -11.56
C GLY A 195 -18.68 -41.49 -12.50
N GLY A 196 -19.75 -42.14 -12.03
CA GLY A 196 -21.01 -42.23 -12.75
C GLY A 196 -21.74 -40.90 -12.83
N GLY A 197 -22.46 -40.66 -13.93
CA GLY A 197 -23.32 -39.48 -14.05
C GLY A 197 -24.51 -39.52 -13.09
N GLY A 198 -24.86 -38.38 -12.53
CA GLY A 198 -26.10 -38.20 -11.77
C GLY A 198 -27.32 -38.27 -12.70
N TYR A 199 -28.44 -38.77 -12.18
CA TYR A 199 -29.64 -38.91 -12.99
C TYR A 199 -30.26 -37.55 -13.34
N SER A 200 -30.51 -37.32 -14.63
CA SER A 200 -31.24 -36.14 -15.13
C SER A 200 -32.73 -36.45 -15.26
N TYR A 201 -33.57 -35.58 -14.71
CA TYR A 201 -35.01 -35.75 -14.81
C TYR A 201 -35.51 -35.44 -16.23
N THR A 202 -36.40 -36.27 -16.78
CA THR A 202 -36.96 -36.11 -18.14
C THR A 202 -38.49 -36.05 -18.19
N GLY A 203 -39.17 -36.12 -17.04
CA GLY A 203 -40.64 -36.07 -16.94
C GLY A 203 -41.20 -34.65 -16.78
N THR A 204 -42.51 -34.51 -16.53
CA THR A 204 -43.16 -33.25 -16.14
C THR A 204 -43.74 -33.40 -14.73
N GLY A 205 -43.00 -32.98 -13.69
CA GLY A 205 -43.35 -33.21 -12.28
C GLY A 205 -42.95 -32.09 -11.31
N THR A 206 -43.00 -32.41 -10.01
CA THR A 206 -42.90 -31.47 -8.87
C THR A 206 -41.45 -31.11 -8.53
N GLY A 207 -40.80 -30.23 -9.28
CA GLY A 207 -39.58 -29.51 -8.85
C GLY A 207 -38.42 -30.37 -8.31
N THR A 208 -38.28 -31.62 -8.74
CA THR A 208 -37.29 -32.57 -8.21
C THR A 208 -35.88 -32.24 -8.67
N ALA A 209 -34.93 -32.24 -7.74
CA ALA A 209 -33.53 -31.95 -8.02
C ALA A 209 -32.84 -33.13 -8.76
N GLY A 210 -31.91 -32.79 -9.66
CA GLY A 210 -31.04 -33.74 -10.35
C GLY A 210 -30.14 -34.51 -9.38
N GLY A 211 -29.75 -35.73 -9.77
CA GLY A 211 -28.82 -36.54 -8.98
C GLY A 211 -27.40 -35.99 -9.02
N ASN A 212 -26.62 -36.15 -7.96
CA ASN A 212 -25.21 -35.78 -7.97
C ASN A 212 -24.39 -36.76 -8.81
N GLY A 213 -23.32 -36.30 -9.45
CA GLY A 213 -22.33 -37.17 -10.07
C GLY A 213 -21.45 -37.87 -9.02
N GLY A 214 -21.00 -39.08 -9.35
CA GLY A 214 -20.05 -39.83 -8.51
C GLY A 214 -18.63 -39.28 -8.63
N ASN A 215 -17.81 -39.50 -7.63
CA ASN A 215 -16.40 -39.11 -7.65
C ASN A 215 -15.58 -40.04 -8.56
N GLY A 216 -14.53 -39.53 -9.18
CA GLY A 216 -13.54 -40.33 -9.88
C GLY A 216 -12.65 -41.10 -8.90
N GLY A 217 -12.27 -42.32 -9.27
CA GLY A 217 -11.37 -43.16 -8.49
C GLY A 217 -9.93 -42.65 -8.52
N ALA A 218 -9.18 -42.88 -7.45
CA ALA A 218 -7.74 -42.57 -7.43
C ALA A 218 -6.95 -43.52 -8.35
N GLY A 219 -5.90 -43.02 -8.99
CA GLY A 219 -4.93 -43.84 -9.70
C GLY A 219 -4.08 -44.68 -8.75
N GLY A 220 -3.58 -45.82 -9.22
CA GLY A 220 -2.50 -46.55 -8.58
C GLY A 220 -1.19 -45.76 -8.63
N ILE A 221 -0.09 -46.27 -8.06
CA ILE A 221 1.15 -45.49 -7.88
C ILE A 221 1.75 -44.84 -9.15
N TYR A 222 1.44 -45.33 -10.36
CA TYR A 222 1.80 -44.68 -11.64
C TYR A 222 0.59 -44.32 -12.52
N GLY A 223 -0.63 -44.47 -11.99
CA GLY A 223 -1.88 -44.33 -12.73
C GLY A 223 -2.48 -42.94 -12.63
N ASN A 224 -3.29 -42.57 -13.62
CA ASN A 224 -4.06 -41.33 -13.58
C ASN A 224 -5.31 -41.49 -12.71
N GLY A 225 -5.76 -40.39 -12.10
CA GLY A 225 -7.06 -40.33 -11.44
C GLY A 225 -8.21 -40.33 -12.46
N GLY A 226 -9.34 -40.91 -12.08
CA GLY A 226 -10.56 -40.94 -12.89
C GLY A 226 -11.27 -39.58 -12.90
N ALA A 227 -12.03 -39.29 -13.95
CA ALA A 227 -12.85 -38.09 -14.00
C ALA A 227 -14.05 -38.18 -13.06
N GLY A 228 -14.46 -37.07 -12.46
CA GLY A 228 -15.71 -36.98 -11.74
C GLY A 228 -16.92 -37.04 -12.68
N GLY A 229 -18.00 -37.67 -12.22
CA GLY A 229 -19.27 -37.76 -12.95
C GLY A 229 -19.98 -36.41 -13.01
N ALA A 230 -20.67 -36.13 -14.11
CA ALA A 230 -21.51 -34.93 -14.22
C ALA A 230 -22.74 -35.03 -13.31
N GLY A 231 -23.17 -33.91 -12.73
CA GLY A 231 -24.45 -33.81 -12.04
C GLY A 231 -25.62 -33.85 -13.03
N GLY A 232 -26.74 -34.41 -12.61
CA GLY A 232 -27.97 -34.48 -13.41
C GLY A 232 -28.73 -33.16 -13.44
N ASN A 233 -29.47 -32.92 -14.52
CA ASN A 233 -30.35 -31.74 -14.64
C ASN A 233 -31.61 -31.90 -13.77
N GLY A 234 -32.11 -30.78 -13.24
CA GLY A 234 -33.39 -30.71 -12.54
C GLY A 234 -34.60 -30.80 -13.47
N ASP A 235 -35.79 -31.01 -12.90
CA ASP A 235 -37.08 -31.12 -13.62
C ASP A 235 -37.62 -29.77 -14.11
N THR A 236 -38.07 -29.67 -15.37
CA THR A 236 -38.61 -28.45 -16.00
C THR A 236 -39.85 -27.85 -15.32
N GLY A 237 -40.55 -28.57 -14.44
CA GLY A 237 -41.72 -28.06 -13.72
C GLY A 237 -42.94 -27.84 -14.63
N VAL A 238 -44.12 -27.65 -14.03
CA VAL A 238 -45.38 -27.42 -14.78
C VAL A 238 -45.77 -25.96 -14.69
N ASN A 239 -45.71 -25.25 -15.83
CA ASN A 239 -46.16 -23.86 -15.94
C ASN A 239 -47.64 -23.73 -15.50
N GLY A 240 -47.89 -23.04 -14.38
CA GLY A 240 -49.24 -22.64 -13.96
C GLY A 240 -49.66 -22.90 -12.50
N ASN A 241 -48.90 -23.66 -11.69
CA ASN A 241 -49.29 -23.97 -10.29
C ASN A 241 -48.32 -23.44 -9.20
N GLY A 242 -47.37 -22.56 -9.54
CA GLY A 242 -46.48 -21.92 -8.55
C GLY A 242 -45.45 -22.82 -7.85
N THR A 243 -45.34 -24.09 -8.21
CA THR A 243 -44.23 -24.96 -7.76
C THR A 243 -43.03 -24.77 -8.69
N GLY A 244 -41.96 -24.16 -8.21
CA GLY A 244 -40.72 -23.96 -8.98
C GLY A 244 -40.07 -25.28 -9.45
N GLY A 245 -39.29 -25.20 -10.52
CA GLY A 245 -38.51 -26.28 -11.11
C GLY A 245 -37.36 -26.78 -10.21
N GLY A 246 -36.79 -27.92 -10.59
CA GLY A 246 -35.76 -28.61 -9.80
C GLY A 246 -34.37 -28.00 -9.92
N ALA A 247 -33.59 -28.08 -8.83
CA ALA A 247 -32.17 -27.72 -8.87
C ALA A 247 -31.35 -28.78 -9.64
N GLY A 248 -30.24 -28.36 -10.25
CA GLY A 248 -29.27 -29.30 -10.81
C GLY A 248 -28.45 -30.01 -9.73
N GLY A 249 -28.05 -31.24 -10.00
CA GLY A 249 -27.15 -32.01 -9.13
C GLY A 249 -25.70 -31.52 -9.23
N ASN A 250 -24.91 -31.73 -8.18
CA ASN A 250 -23.50 -31.36 -8.17
C ASN A 250 -22.66 -32.35 -8.99
N GLY A 251 -21.62 -31.87 -9.65
CA GLY A 251 -20.60 -32.73 -10.27
C GLY A 251 -19.70 -33.40 -9.23
N GLY A 252 -19.25 -34.61 -9.52
CA GLY A 252 -18.32 -35.36 -8.67
C GLY A 252 -16.89 -34.83 -8.77
N ALA A 253 -16.09 -35.02 -7.72
CA ALA A 253 -14.68 -34.66 -7.74
C ALA A 253 -13.88 -35.60 -8.65
N GLY A 254 -12.81 -35.09 -9.27
CA GLY A 254 -11.83 -35.91 -9.96
C GLY A 254 -10.95 -36.69 -8.97
N GLY A 255 -10.53 -37.90 -9.36
CA GLY A 255 -9.67 -38.73 -8.55
C GLY A 255 -8.22 -38.24 -8.50
N GLY A 256 -7.50 -38.52 -7.41
CA GLY A 256 -6.08 -38.20 -7.31
C GLY A 256 -5.23 -39.05 -8.27
N GLY A 257 -4.17 -38.47 -8.82
CA GLY A 257 -3.14 -39.19 -9.56
C GLY A 257 -2.22 -40.02 -8.67
N GLY A 258 -1.43 -40.90 -9.28
CA GLY A 258 -0.47 -41.76 -8.61
C GLY A 258 0.72 -41.00 -7.99
N LEU A 259 1.28 -41.58 -6.92
CA LEU A 259 2.36 -40.99 -6.13
C LEU A 259 3.73 -40.89 -6.83
N VAL A 260 3.94 -41.65 -7.91
CA VAL A 260 5.22 -41.71 -8.67
C VAL A 260 5.05 -41.14 -10.08
N SER A 261 3.88 -41.35 -10.68
CA SER A 261 3.46 -40.76 -11.95
C SER A 261 1.94 -40.77 -12.01
N GLY A 262 1.36 -39.80 -12.72
CA GLY A 262 -0.07 -39.78 -12.98
C GLY A 262 -0.68 -38.41 -12.74
N ASN A 263 -1.62 -38.07 -13.62
CA ASN A 263 -2.35 -36.81 -13.55
C ASN A 263 -3.59 -36.96 -12.67
N GLY A 264 -4.00 -35.86 -12.07
CA GLY A 264 -5.30 -35.78 -11.40
C GLY A 264 -6.45 -35.82 -12.40
N GLY A 265 -7.57 -36.41 -11.99
CA GLY A 265 -8.79 -36.47 -12.79
C GLY A 265 -9.49 -35.11 -12.86
N VAL A 266 -10.18 -34.83 -13.96
CA VAL A 266 -11.01 -33.62 -14.08
C VAL A 266 -12.25 -33.72 -13.20
N GLY A 267 -12.69 -32.61 -12.62
CA GLY A 267 -13.95 -32.53 -11.90
C GLY A 267 -15.16 -32.60 -12.83
N GLY A 268 -16.25 -33.21 -12.37
CA GLY A 268 -17.50 -33.31 -13.12
C GLY A 268 -18.24 -31.97 -13.20
N ALA A 269 -18.93 -31.72 -14.31
CA ALA A 269 -19.77 -30.53 -14.45
C ALA A 269 -21.00 -30.61 -13.54
N GLY A 270 -21.44 -29.49 -12.99
CA GLY A 270 -22.74 -29.38 -12.31
C GLY A 270 -23.90 -29.47 -13.30
N GLY A 271 -25.00 -30.08 -12.88
CA GLY A 271 -26.22 -30.16 -13.66
C GLY A 271 -26.95 -28.82 -13.73
N ASN A 272 -27.70 -28.60 -14.81
CA ASN A 272 -28.50 -27.38 -14.95
C ASN A 272 -29.76 -27.46 -14.08
N GLY A 273 -30.09 -26.35 -13.42
CA GLY A 273 -31.41 -26.09 -12.89
C GLY A 273 -32.35 -25.60 -13.99
N THR A 274 -33.63 -25.83 -13.81
CA THR A 274 -34.73 -25.46 -14.72
C THR A 274 -35.61 -24.39 -14.08
N ASP A 275 -36.76 -24.01 -14.68
CA ASP A 275 -37.63 -22.87 -14.30
C ASP A 275 -37.93 -22.74 -12.79
N GLY A 276 -37.06 -22.06 -12.03
CA GLY A 276 -37.18 -21.89 -10.56
C GLY A 276 -36.05 -22.52 -9.73
N GLY A 277 -35.29 -23.47 -10.30
CA GLY A 277 -34.21 -24.20 -9.66
C GLY A 277 -32.82 -23.58 -9.89
N ASN A 278 -31.90 -23.80 -8.95
CA ASN A 278 -30.50 -23.37 -9.07
C ASN A 278 -29.67 -24.39 -9.84
N GLY A 279 -28.60 -23.95 -10.51
CA GLY A 279 -27.61 -24.86 -11.08
C GLY A 279 -26.75 -25.55 -10.02
N GLY A 280 -26.36 -26.79 -10.28
CA GLY A 280 -25.47 -27.56 -9.41
C GLY A 280 -24.01 -27.07 -9.49
N SER A 281 -23.23 -27.25 -8.44
CA SER A 281 -21.81 -26.89 -8.46
C SER A 281 -20.98 -27.87 -9.29
N GLY A 282 -19.92 -27.39 -9.93
CA GLY A 282 -18.90 -28.24 -10.52
C GLY A 282 -18.06 -28.94 -9.45
N GLY A 283 -17.58 -30.13 -9.76
CA GLY A 283 -16.68 -30.90 -8.90
C GLY A 283 -15.25 -30.39 -8.96
N ASN A 284 -14.49 -30.56 -7.88
CA ASN A 284 -13.08 -30.17 -7.86
C ASN A 284 -12.23 -31.11 -8.72
N GLY A 285 -11.16 -30.58 -9.30
CA GLY A 285 -10.14 -31.39 -9.96
C GLY A 285 -9.33 -32.21 -8.96
N GLY A 286 -8.89 -33.39 -9.39
CA GLY A 286 -8.04 -34.26 -8.59
C GLY A 286 -6.61 -33.74 -8.48
N ALA A 287 -5.97 -33.97 -7.34
CA ALA A 287 -4.58 -33.60 -7.12
C ALA A 287 -3.61 -34.55 -7.84
N ALA A 288 -2.44 -34.05 -8.21
CA ALA A 288 -1.30 -34.85 -8.64
C ALA A 288 -0.12 -34.62 -7.69
N VAL A 289 0.31 -35.67 -6.98
CA VAL A 289 1.38 -35.60 -5.98
C VAL A 289 2.49 -36.56 -6.37
N ILE A 290 3.61 -36.04 -6.84
CA ILE A 290 4.77 -36.83 -7.27
C ILE A 290 5.87 -36.75 -6.22
N VAL A 291 6.16 -37.85 -5.53
CA VAL A 291 7.09 -37.88 -4.39
C VAL A 291 8.54 -37.67 -4.82
N ALA A 292 8.96 -38.27 -5.94
CA ALA A 292 10.32 -38.13 -6.48
C ALA A 292 10.38 -38.51 -7.97
N GLY A 293 11.34 -37.93 -8.72
CA GLY A 293 11.62 -38.28 -10.12
C GLY A 293 11.48 -37.12 -11.10
N SER A 294 11.42 -37.44 -12.39
CA SER A 294 11.29 -36.49 -13.50
C SER A 294 9.88 -36.51 -14.14
N SER A 295 8.94 -37.28 -13.59
CA SER A 295 7.57 -37.38 -14.08
C SER A 295 6.83 -36.05 -13.91
N PRO A 296 6.01 -35.64 -14.90
CA PRO A 296 5.13 -34.49 -14.74
C PRO A 296 4.09 -34.68 -13.63
N ALA A 297 3.84 -33.62 -12.86
CA ALA A 297 2.71 -33.54 -11.92
C ALA A 297 1.66 -32.60 -12.53
N VAL A 298 0.52 -33.13 -12.99
CA VAL A 298 -0.56 -32.32 -13.59
C VAL A 298 -1.84 -32.49 -12.79
N GLY A 299 -2.26 -31.44 -12.08
CA GLY A 299 -3.53 -31.40 -11.38
C GLY A 299 -4.70 -31.35 -12.36
N GLY A 300 -5.83 -31.96 -11.99
CA GLY A 300 -7.03 -31.96 -12.82
C GLY A 300 -7.74 -30.62 -12.81
N ASN A 301 -8.39 -30.24 -13.92
CA ASN A 301 -9.21 -29.03 -13.93
C ASN A 301 -10.50 -29.22 -13.12
N GLY A 302 -10.98 -28.13 -12.50
CA GLY A 302 -12.30 -28.10 -11.88
C GLY A 302 -13.42 -28.15 -12.91
N GLY A 303 -14.54 -28.76 -12.54
CA GLY A 303 -15.74 -28.85 -13.37
C GLY A 303 -16.49 -27.52 -13.43
N ASN A 304 -17.17 -27.26 -14.53
CA ASN A 304 -18.01 -26.06 -14.65
C ASN A 304 -19.28 -26.19 -13.81
N GLY A 305 -19.77 -25.10 -13.25
CA GLY A 305 -21.07 -25.04 -12.59
C GLY A 305 -22.22 -25.08 -13.60
N GLY A 306 -23.35 -25.64 -13.19
CA GLY A 306 -24.56 -25.71 -14.00
C GLY A 306 -25.30 -24.37 -14.04
N SER A 307 -26.03 -24.12 -15.13
CA SER A 307 -26.86 -22.91 -15.26
C SER A 307 -28.21 -23.09 -14.57
N GLY A 308 -28.88 -22.01 -14.18
CA GLY A 308 -30.20 -22.06 -13.56
C GLY A 308 -30.78 -20.69 -13.27
N THR A 309 -31.71 -20.59 -12.32
CA THR A 309 -32.16 -19.30 -11.79
C THR A 309 -31.01 -18.55 -11.13
N SER A 310 -30.27 -19.24 -10.27
CA SER A 310 -28.89 -18.89 -9.91
C SER A 310 -27.94 -19.93 -10.50
N GLY A 311 -26.77 -19.49 -10.95
CA GLY A 311 -25.74 -20.38 -11.49
C GLY A 311 -25.00 -21.12 -10.36
N GLY A 312 -24.65 -22.38 -10.61
CA GLY A 312 -23.79 -23.15 -9.73
C GLY A 312 -22.35 -22.68 -9.80
N ALA A 313 -21.61 -22.76 -8.68
CA ALA A 313 -20.18 -22.43 -8.67
C ALA A 313 -19.36 -23.43 -9.50
N GLY A 314 -18.28 -22.95 -10.12
CA GLY A 314 -17.26 -23.81 -10.70
C GLY A 314 -16.42 -24.50 -9.63
N GLY A 315 -15.96 -25.73 -9.91
CA GLY A 315 -15.08 -26.48 -9.02
C GLY A 315 -13.67 -25.93 -9.02
N ALA A 316 -12.94 -26.13 -7.92
CA ALA A 316 -11.54 -25.73 -7.83
C ALA A 316 -10.65 -26.62 -8.72
N GLY A 317 -9.56 -26.05 -9.24
CA GLY A 317 -8.49 -26.80 -9.89
C GLY A 317 -7.73 -27.66 -8.89
N GLY A 318 -7.27 -28.82 -9.34
CA GLY A 318 -6.49 -29.76 -8.55
C GLY A 318 -5.07 -29.26 -8.31
N GLU A 319 -4.57 -29.54 -7.11
CA GLU A 319 -3.20 -29.23 -6.71
C GLU A 319 -2.18 -30.06 -7.49
N ALA A 320 -1.00 -29.50 -7.70
CA ALA A 320 0.13 -30.18 -8.31
C ALA A 320 1.38 -30.04 -7.43
N VAL A 321 1.81 -31.16 -6.84
CA VAL A 321 2.92 -31.23 -5.90
C VAL A 321 4.03 -32.10 -6.47
N THR A 322 5.29 -31.63 -6.45
CA THR A 322 6.45 -32.46 -6.80
C THR A 322 7.60 -32.31 -5.81
N GLY A 323 8.17 -33.45 -5.41
CA GLY A 323 9.48 -33.55 -4.75
C GLY A 323 10.64 -33.79 -5.72
N GLY A 324 10.37 -33.76 -7.03
CA GLY A 324 11.35 -34.05 -8.08
C GLY A 324 11.77 -32.84 -8.92
N VAL A 325 12.28 -33.11 -10.12
CA VAL A 325 12.68 -32.11 -11.14
C VAL A 325 11.76 -32.13 -12.38
N GLY A 326 10.66 -32.88 -12.31
CA GLY A 326 9.66 -32.95 -13.37
C GLY A 326 8.83 -31.67 -13.49
N SER A 327 8.23 -31.45 -14.66
CA SER A 327 7.34 -30.30 -14.90
C SER A 327 6.11 -30.36 -14.00
N VAL A 328 5.60 -29.19 -13.58
CA VAL A 328 4.42 -29.10 -12.71
C VAL A 328 3.38 -28.20 -13.36
N THR A 329 2.11 -28.61 -13.32
CA THR A 329 0.98 -27.84 -13.86
C THR A 329 -0.22 -28.02 -12.95
N ALA A 330 -0.62 -26.97 -12.27
CA ALA A 330 -1.86 -26.98 -11.48
C ALA A 330 -3.09 -26.99 -12.38
N GLY A 331 -4.19 -27.54 -11.86
CA GLY A 331 -5.48 -27.49 -12.53
C GLY A 331 -6.05 -26.07 -12.58
N ALA A 332 -6.75 -25.74 -13.65
CA ALA A 332 -7.55 -24.52 -13.72
C ALA A 332 -8.87 -24.70 -12.95
N GLY A 333 -9.38 -23.62 -12.37
CA GLY A 333 -10.73 -23.58 -11.80
C GLY A 333 -11.80 -23.65 -12.89
N GLY A 334 -12.90 -24.32 -12.60
CA GLY A 334 -14.06 -24.40 -13.49
C GLY A 334 -14.82 -23.08 -13.59
N ALA A 335 -15.49 -22.84 -14.71
CA ALA A 335 -16.34 -21.67 -14.86
C ALA A 335 -17.62 -21.79 -14.03
N GLY A 336 -18.12 -20.68 -13.49
CA GLY A 336 -19.43 -20.63 -12.87
C GLY A 336 -20.56 -20.72 -13.91
N GLY A 337 -21.68 -21.32 -13.53
CA GLY A 337 -22.84 -21.48 -14.39
C GLY A 337 -23.62 -20.18 -14.62
N GLY A 338 -24.35 -20.09 -15.73
CA GLY A 338 -25.17 -18.91 -16.05
C GLY A 338 -26.42 -18.80 -15.18
N ALA A 339 -26.92 -17.57 -15.00
CA ALA A 339 -28.16 -17.27 -14.29
C ALA A 339 -29.19 -16.60 -15.21
N THR A 340 -30.45 -17.01 -15.11
CA THR A 340 -31.55 -16.42 -15.88
C THR A 340 -32.28 -15.29 -15.17
N SER A 341 -32.15 -15.19 -13.84
CA SER A 341 -32.87 -14.20 -13.01
C SER A 341 -32.12 -13.81 -11.72
N GLY A 342 -31.28 -14.70 -11.18
CA GLY A 342 -30.50 -14.53 -9.95
C GLY A 342 -29.01 -14.23 -10.19
N VAL A 343 -28.17 -14.81 -9.35
CA VAL A 343 -26.71 -14.58 -9.36
C VAL A 343 -26.03 -15.61 -10.24
N GLY A 344 -25.16 -15.17 -11.17
CA GLY A 344 -24.29 -16.07 -11.91
C GLY A 344 -23.35 -16.83 -10.96
N GLY A 345 -23.00 -18.07 -11.30
CA GLY A 345 -22.14 -18.89 -10.46
C GLY A 345 -20.75 -18.28 -10.30
N ALA A 346 -20.14 -18.41 -9.13
CA ALA A 346 -18.74 -18.04 -8.95
C ALA A 346 -17.83 -18.97 -9.77
N GLY A 347 -16.76 -18.43 -10.35
CA GLY A 347 -15.69 -19.25 -10.92
C GLY A 347 -14.91 -19.98 -9.81
N GLY A 348 -14.44 -21.19 -10.11
CA GLY A 348 -13.63 -21.98 -9.19
C GLY A 348 -12.22 -21.42 -9.04
N ALA A 349 -11.59 -21.64 -7.89
CA ALA A 349 -10.19 -21.25 -7.69
C ALA A 349 -9.25 -22.11 -8.56
N GLY A 350 -8.13 -21.53 -9.00
CA GLY A 350 -7.04 -22.30 -9.60
C GLY A 350 -6.31 -23.17 -8.58
N GLY A 351 -5.75 -24.29 -9.03
CA GLY A 351 -5.01 -25.22 -8.19
C GLY A 351 -3.67 -24.66 -7.71
N GLU A 352 -3.23 -25.11 -6.54
CA GLU A 352 -1.91 -24.75 -6.00
C GLU A 352 -0.79 -25.56 -6.67
N VAL A 353 0.38 -24.94 -6.83
CA VAL A 353 1.63 -25.63 -7.16
C VAL A 353 2.57 -25.62 -5.96
N VAL A 354 3.09 -26.79 -5.60
CA VAL A 354 4.13 -26.93 -4.56
C VAL A 354 5.31 -27.73 -5.09
N ILE A 355 6.48 -27.09 -5.16
CA ILE A 355 7.76 -27.74 -5.48
C ILE A 355 8.61 -27.80 -4.21
N THR A 356 8.83 -29.01 -3.67
CA THR A 356 9.58 -29.19 -2.41
C THR A 356 11.06 -29.49 -2.63
N SER A 357 11.47 -29.84 -3.85
CA SER A 357 12.88 -30.09 -4.17
C SER A 357 13.68 -28.79 -4.31
N SER A 358 14.72 -28.63 -3.49
CA SER A 358 15.68 -27.53 -3.60
C SER A 358 16.57 -27.61 -4.85
N GLN A 359 16.62 -28.76 -5.52
CA GLN A 359 17.38 -28.96 -6.75
C GLN A 359 16.57 -28.65 -8.02
N SER A 360 15.27 -28.40 -7.88
CA SER A 360 14.41 -28.15 -9.03
C SER A 360 14.66 -26.76 -9.61
N SER A 361 14.87 -26.69 -10.92
CA SER A 361 14.89 -25.43 -11.69
C SER A 361 13.56 -25.17 -12.40
N VAL A 362 12.50 -25.93 -12.06
CA VAL A 362 11.18 -25.80 -12.67
C VAL A 362 10.45 -24.62 -12.06
N ASN A 363 9.78 -23.85 -12.90
CA ASN A 363 8.96 -22.73 -12.45
C ASN A 363 7.66 -23.27 -11.84
N ALA A 364 7.31 -22.76 -10.66
CA ALA A 364 6.02 -22.99 -10.04
C ALA A 364 5.03 -21.95 -10.54
N VAL A 365 3.98 -22.37 -11.26
CA VAL A 365 2.93 -21.47 -11.74
C VAL A 365 1.58 -21.96 -11.23
N GLY A 366 0.95 -21.16 -10.37
CA GLY A 366 -0.38 -21.47 -9.85
C GLY A 366 -1.44 -21.56 -10.94
N GLY A 367 -2.47 -22.37 -10.72
CA GLY A 367 -3.55 -22.59 -11.68
C GLY A 367 -4.36 -21.32 -11.95
N ALA A 368 -4.94 -21.20 -13.15
CA ALA A 368 -5.84 -20.09 -13.45
C ALA A 368 -7.18 -20.23 -12.70
N GLY A 369 -7.70 -19.13 -12.18
CA GLY A 369 -9.07 -19.07 -11.67
C GLY A 369 -10.10 -19.17 -12.80
N GLY A 370 -11.24 -19.80 -12.51
CA GLY A 370 -12.35 -19.94 -13.46
C GLY A 370 -13.14 -18.64 -13.64
N ALA A 371 -13.76 -18.46 -14.80
CA ALA A 371 -14.63 -17.31 -15.04
C ALA A 371 -15.93 -17.38 -14.23
N GLY A 372 -16.44 -16.24 -13.77
CA GLY A 372 -17.78 -16.13 -13.20
C GLY A 372 -18.86 -16.31 -14.27
N GLY A 373 -19.99 -16.88 -13.88
CA GLY A 373 -21.14 -17.09 -14.76
C GLY A 373 -21.89 -15.79 -15.06
N ALA A 374 -22.37 -15.64 -16.30
CA ALA A 374 -23.16 -14.47 -16.70
C ALA A 374 -24.61 -14.55 -16.19
N ALA A 375 -25.25 -13.41 -15.93
CA ALA A 375 -26.65 -13.31 -15.56
C ALA A 375 -27.45 -12.53 -16.62
N THR A 376 -28.48 -13.12 -17.21
CA THR A 376 -29.25 -12.54 -18.34
C THR A 376 -30.58 -11.89 -17.93
N GLY A 377 -31.03 -12.11 -16.69
CA GLY A 377 -32.31 -11.58 -16.18
C GLY A 377 -32.31 -10.10 -15.83
N ALA A 378 -33.50 -9.48 -15.83
CA ALA A 378 -33.70 -8.10 -15.41
C ALA A 378 -33.40 -7.95 -13.90
N GLY A 379 -32.19 -7.48 -13.56
CA GLY A 379 -31.69 -7.37 -12.19
C GLY A 379 -30.63 -8.41 -11.80
N GLY A 380 -30.29 -9.35 -12.70
CA GLY A 380 -29.31 -10.40 -12.43
C GLY A 380 -27.90 -9.84 -12.19
N THR A 381 -27.18 -10.44 -11.24
CA THR A 381 -25.79 -10.09 -10.92
C THR A 381 -24.85 -11.12 -11.53
N GLY A 382 -23.84 -10.69 -12.28
CA GLY A 382 -22.79 -11.58 -12.76
C GLY A 382 -22.06 -12.27 -11.59
N GLY A 383 -21.64 -13.52 -11.80
CA GLY A 383 -20.86 -14.26 -10.80
C GLY A 383 -19.46 -13.70 -10.62
N SER A 384 -18.88 -13.90 -9.44
CA SER A 384 -17.49 -13.51 -9.20
C SER A 384 -16.53 -14.40 -9.98
N GLY A 385 -15.43 -13.84 -10.47
CA GLY A 385 -14.32 -14.60 -10.99
C GLY A 385 -13.60 -15.39 -9.90
N GLY A 386 -13.05 -16.56 -10.25
CA GLY A 386 -12.31 -17.42 -9.35
C GLY A 386 -10.92 -16.87 -9.04
N ALA A 387 -10.40 -17.16 -7.84
CA ALA A 387 -9.05 -16.76 -7.48
C ALA A 387 -7.99 -17.55 -8.26
N GLY A 388 -6.86 -16.93 -8.57
CA GLY A 388 -5.68 -17.63 -9.08
C GLY A 388 -5.08 -18.54 -8.00
N GLY A 389 -4.53 -19.69 -8.41
CA GLY A 389 -3.90 -20.65 -7.52
C GLY A 389 -2.57 -20.15 -6.95
N ALA A 390 -2.18 -20.65 -5.78
CA ALA A 390 -0.90 -20.30 -5.17
C ALA A 390 0.27 -21.03 -5.85
N ALA A 391 1.48 -20.47 -5.72
CA ALA A 391 2.72 -21.09 -6.16
C ALA A 391 3.76 -21.07 -5.03
N VAL A 392 4.27 -22.24 -4.67
CA VAL A 392 5.31 -22.42 -3.66
C VAL A 392 6.47 -23.21 -4.25
N THR A 393 7.69 -22.69 -4.15
CA THR A 393 8.89 -23.41 -4.60
C THR A 393 10.03 -23.34 -3.60
N SER A 394 10.64 -24.50 -3.33
CA SER A 394 11.91 -24.61 -2.59
C SER A 394 13.12 -24.58 -3.51
N GLY A 395 12.91 -24.68 -4.82
CA GLY A 395 13.95 -24.74 -5.85
C GLY A 395 14.38 -23.38 -6.40
N ASN A 396 15.19 -23.43 -7.46
CA ASN A 396 15.78 -22.26 -8.11
C ASN A 396 14.93 -21.68 -9.25
N GLY A 397 13.83 -22.35 -9.62
CA GLY A 397 12.87 -21.83 -10.60
C GLY A 397 12.01 -20.70 -10.02
N ASP A 398 11.40 -19.92 -10.90
CA ASP A 398 10.54 -18.81 -10.52
C ASP A 398 9.21 -19.31 -9.92
N ALA A 399 8.62 -18.54 -9.01
CA ALA A 399 7.28 -18.76 -8.47
C ALA A 399 6.33 -17.66 -8.96
N THR A 400 5.28 -18.04 -9.68
CA THR A 400 4.27 -17.12 -10.21
C THR A 400 2.89 -17.55 -9.74
N GLY A 401 2.21 -16.67 -9.00
CA GLY A 401 0.83 -16.88 -8.60
C GLY A 401 -0.09 -16.94 -9.82
N GLY A 402 -1.11 -17.78 -9.74
CA GLY A 402 -2.04 -18.02 -10.83
C GLY A 402 -2.80 -16.77 -11.25
N THR A 403 -3.19 -16.71 -12.53
CA THR A 403 -4.04 -15.64 -13.05
C THR A 403 -5.45 -15.77 -12.50
N ALA A 404 -6.04 -14.67 -12.08
CA ALA A 404 -7.42 -14.70 -11.62
C ALA A 404 -8.42 -14.85 -12.77
N GLY A 405 -9.59 -15.41 -12.46
CA GLY A 405 -10.70 -15.55 -13.39
C GLY A 405 -11.51 -14.27 -13.51
N VAL A 406 -12.03 -13.99 -14.71
CA VAL A 406 -12.87 -12.81 -14.99
C VAL A 406 -14.24 -12.93 -14.32
N GLY A 407 -14.81 -11.81 -13.87
CA GLY A 407 -16.20 -11.77 -13.42
C GLY A 407 -17.19 -12.08 -14.55
N GLY A 408 -18.39 -12.54 -14.20
CA GLY A 408 -19.50 -12.71 -15.13
C GLY A 408 -20.15 -11.38 -15.50
N GLY A 409 -20.71 -11.27 -16.70
CA GLY A 409 -21.52 -10.11 -17.09
C GLY A 409 -22.95 -10.17 -16.53
N GLY A 410 -23.61 -9.04 -16.40
CA GLY A 410 -25.02 -9.00 -15.96
C GLY A 410 -25.63 -7.61 -15.97
N PHE A 411 -26.84 -7.48 -15.44
CA PHE A 411 -27.41 -6.18 -15.11
C PHE A 411 -26.50 -5.48 -14.10
N ASN A 412 -26.19 -6.15 -12.99
CA ASN A 412 -25.04 -5.82 -12.15
C ASN A 412 -23.83 -6.64 -12.63
N GLY A 413 -22.66 -6.02 -12.72
CA GLY A 413 -21.42 -6.70 -13.07
C GLY A 413 -20.91 -7.62 -11.95
N GLY A 414 -20.29 -8.72 -12.33
CA GLY A 414 -19.59 -9.64 -11.43
C GLY A 414 -18.20 -9.12 -11.06
N SER A 415 -17.77 -9.38 -9.83
CA SER A 415 -16.43 -9.00 -9.38
C SER A 415 -15.34 -9.80 -10.07
N GLY A 416 -14.19 -9.18 -10.30
CA GLY A 416 -13.00 -9.87 -10.77
C GLY A 416 -12.42 -10.78 -9.70
N GLY A 417 -11.76 -11.87 -10.11
CA GLY A 417 -11.06 -12.77 -9.21
C GLY A 417 -9.77 -12.14 -8.65
N ALA A 418 -9.35 -12.59 -7.46
CA ALA A 418 -8.07 -12.23 -6.88
C ALA A 418 -6.90 -13.02 -7.50
N GLY A 419 -5.75 -12.39 -7.69
CA GLY A 419 -4.55 -13.05 -8.18
C GLY A 419 -3.94 -14.01 -7.14
N GLY A 420 -3.28 -15.06 -7.62
CA GLY A 420 -2.66 -16.06 -6.75
C GLY A 420 -1.44 -15.56 -5.99
N ASN A 421 -1.22 -16.07 -4.78
CA ASN A 421 -0.01 -15.77 -4.01
C ASN A 421 1.19 -16.58 -4.51
N ALA A 422 2.40 -16.05 -4.31
CA ALA A 422 3.63 -16.73 -4.68
C ALA A 422 4.66 -16.68 -3.54
N VAL A 423 5.31 -17.81 -3.27
CA VAL A 423 6.34 -17.98 -2.23
C VAL A 423 7.52 -18.76 -2.79
N ALA A 424 8.74 -18.25 -2.62
CA ALA A 424 9.96 -19.01 -2.92
C ALA A 424 10.95 -19.05 -1.75
N TYR A 425 11.67 -20.17 -1.65
CA TYR A 425 12.78 -20.35 -0.70
C TYR A 425 14.15 -20.45 -1.40
N GLY A 426 14.19 -20.67 -2.71
CA GLY A 426 15.42 -20.72 -3.50
C GLY A 426 15.69 -19.43 -4.29
N SER A 427 16.57 -19.50 -5.30
CA SER A 427 17.09 -18.29 -5.97
C SER A 427 16.15 -17.66 -7.01
N GLY A 428 15.03 -18.29 -7.34
CA GLY A 428 14.10 -17.83 -8.36
C GLY A 428 13.33 -16.57 -7.96
N ASN A 429 12.84 -15.84 -8.95
CA ASN A 429 12.01 -14.66 -8.75
C ASN A 429 10.59 -15.06 -8.33
N VAL A 430 9.92 -14.18 -7.60
CA VAL A 430 8.58 -14.41 -7.06
C VAL A 430 7.64 -13.34 -7.57
N THR A 431 6.56 -13.73 -8.23
CA THR A 431 5.56 -12.82 -8.78
C THR A 431 4.17 -13.21 -8.32
N GLY A 432 3.49 -12.34 -7.57
CA GLY A 432 2.08 -12.52 -7.25
C GLY A 432 1.22 -12.34 -8.51
N GLY A 433 0.16 -13.13 -8.64
CA GLY A 433 -0.77 -13.03 -9.76
C GLY A 433 -1.50 -11.68 -9.74
N ALA A 434 -1.81 -11.12 -10.91
CA ALA A 434 -2.64 -9.91 -10.96
C ALA A 434 -4.11 -10.26 -10.64
N GLY A 435 -4.77 -9.35 -9.92
CA GLY A 435 -6.23 -9.34 -9.87
C GLY A 435 -6.79 -8.88 -11.21
N VAL A 436 -7.99 -9.33 -11.55
CA VAL A 436 -8.64 -8.93 -12.80
C VAL A 436 -9.73 -7.90 -12.58
N ASP A 437 -10.03 -7.13 -13.61
CA ASP A 437 -11.05 -6.10 -13.57
C ASP A 437 -12.44 -6.69 -13.29
N GLY A 438 -13.24 -5.96 -12.53
CA GLY A 438 -14.66 -6.25 -12.38
C GLY A 438 -15.41 -5.92 -13.67
N THR A 439 -16.44 -6.69 -14.00
CA THR A 439 -17.21 -6.43 -15.21
C THR A 439 -18.12 -5.23 -15.04
N SER A 440 -18.34 -4.48 -16.12
CA SER A 440 -19.30 -3.37 -16.10
C SER A 440 -20.74 -3.89 -16.02
N GLY A 441 -21.58 -3.23 -15.23
CA GLY A 441 -23.01 -3.47 -15.19
C GLY A 441 -23.67 -2.89 -16.44
N THR A 442 -24.52 -3.67 -17.11
CA THR A 442 -25.25 -3.19 -18.31
C THR A 442 -26.39 -2.24 -17.96
N GLY A 443 -26.88 -2.27 -16.71
CA GLY A 443 -27.93 -1.38 -16.21
C GLY A 443 -27.90 -1.14 -14.70
N GLY A 444 -27.15 -1.95 -13.94
CA GLY A 444 -26.96 -1.89 -12.51
C GLY A 444 -25.51 -1.59 -12.11
N ALA A 445 -25.12 -1.97 -10.90
CA ALA A 445 -23.80 -1.67 -10.35
C ALA A 445 -22.67 -2.35 -11.13
N GLY A 446 -21.51 -1.71 -11.18
CA GLY A 446 -20.29 -2.33 -11.70
C GLY A 446 -19.66 -3.31 -10.69
N GLY A 447 -19.02 -4.37 -11.18
CA GLY A 447 -18.34 -5.35 -10.35
C GLY A 447 -17.05 -4.79 -9.74
N ALA A 448 -16.69 -5.20 -8.53
CA ALA A 448 -15.41 -4.82 -7.93
C ALA A 448 -14.23 -5.48 -8.65
N GLY A 449 -13.09 -4.79 -8.74
CA GLY A 449 -11.84 -5.36 -9.22
C GLY A 449 -11.23 -6.33 -8.21
N GLY A 450 -10.56 -7.36 -8.71
CA GLY A 450 -9.90 -8.37 -7.88
C GLY A 450 -8.59 -7.85 -7.27
N ALA A 451 -8.26 -8.33 -6.07
CA ALA A 451 -6.98 -7.99 -5.43
C ALA A 451 -5.80 -8.67 -6.14
N GLY A 452 -4.64 -8.01 -6.14
CA GLY A 452 -3.38 -8.61 -6.56
C GLY A 452 -2.81 -9.58 -5.53
N GLY A 453 -2.12 -10.61 -6.00
CA GLY A 453 -1.50 -11.64 -5.17
C GLY A 453 -0.23 -11.16 -4.48
N PHE A 454 0.03 -11.72 -3.29
CA PHE A 454 1.22 -11.44 -2.50
C PHE A 454 2.44 -12.22 -3.02
N ALA A 455 3.61 -11.58 -3.00
CA ALA A 455 4.89 -12.22 -3.34
C ALA A 455 5.82 -12.24 -2.12
N SER A 456 6.33 -13.41 -1.75
CA SER A 456 7.26 -13.58 -0.63
C SER A 456 8.47 -14.41 -1.03
N THR A 457 9.67 -14.01 -0.62
CA THR A 457 10.85 -14.87 -0.77
C THR A 457 11.75 -14.89 0.46
N ALA A 458 12.18 -16.10 0.83
CA ALA A 458 13.27 -16.35 1.76
C ALA A 458 14.60 -16.65 1.03
N GLY A 459 14.60 -16.58 -0.29
CA GLY A 459 15.79 -16.75 -1.13
C GLY A 459 16.34 -15.43 -1.65
N THR A 460 16.99 -15.47 -2.82
CA THR A 460 17.75 -14.34 -3.39
C THR A 460 17.09 -13.68 -4.61
N GLY A 461 15.93 -14.17 -5.05
CA GLY A 461 15.21 -13.59 -6.19
C GLY A 461 14.44 -12.32 -5.83
N THR A 462 13.95 -11.62 -6.85
CA THR A 462 13.07 -10.46 -6.65
C THR A 462 11.70 -10.90 -6.14
N ALA A 463 11.02 -10.03 -5.38
CA ALA A 463 9.63 -10.22 -4.99
C ALA A 463 8.77 -9.14 -5.64
N THR A 464 7.82 -9.53 -6.49
CA THR A 464 6.94 -8.63 -7.24
C THR A 464 5.48 -8.92 -6.91
N GLY A 465 4.79 -8.04 -6.18
CA GLY A 465 3.37 -8.20 -5.89
C GLY A 465 2.49 -7.97 -7.13
N GLY A 466 1.35 -8.65 -7.22
CA GLY A 466 0.43 -8.51 -8.35
C GLY A 466 -0.33 -7.18 -8.32
N ALA A 467 -0.67 -6.61 -9.47
CA ALA A 467 -1.54 -5.42 -9.52
C ALA A 467 -2.98 -5.78 -9.13
N GLY A 468 -3.72 -4.84 -8.55
CA GLY A 468 -5.16 -4.93 -8.36
C GLY A 468 -5.91 -4.61 -9.65
N GLY A 469 -7.04 -5.29 -9.88
CA GLY A 469 -7.91 -5.04 -11.03
C GLY A 469 -8.76 -3.78 -10.85
N ASN A 470 -9.16 -3.14 -11.93
CA ASN A 470 -10.06 -1.99 -11.91
C ASN A 470 -11.50 -2.42 -11.57
N GLY A 471 -12.28 -1.52 -10.97
CA GLY A 471 -13.71 -1.69 -10.82
C GLY A 471 -14.44 -1.47 -12.15
N GLY A 472 -15.49 -2.26 -12.38
CA GLY A 472 -16.36 -2.12 -13.54
C GLY A 472 -17.20 -0.85 -13.48
N ASN A 473 -17.55 -0.30 -14.65
CA ASN A 473 -18.46 0.84 -14.71
C ASN A 473 -19.90 0.40 -14.44
N ALA A 474 -20.71 1.31 -13.90
CA ALA A 474 -22.13 1.08 -13.68
C ALA A 474 -22.96 1.44 -14.92
N GLY A 475 -24.16 0.86 -14.99
CA GLY A 475 -25.25 1.37 -15.81
C GLY A 475 -25.84 2.68 -15.25
N ASN A 476 -26.76 3.27 -16.01
CA ASN A 476 -27.40 4.53 -15.63
C ASN A 476 -28.17 4.37 -14.29
N GLY A 477 -27.93 5.26 -13.32
CA GLY A 477 -28.57 5.20 -12.01
C GLY A 477 -27.80 4.45 -10.92
N ALA A 478 -26.75 3.69 -11.23
CA ALA A 478 -26.11 2.75 -10.29
C ALA A 478 -24.64 3.07 -9.93
N SER A 479 -24.10 2.35 -8.94
CA SER A 479 -22.74 2.57 -8.42
C SER A 479 -21.65 1.85 -9.21
N GLY A 480 -20.55 2.53 -9.50
CA GLY A 480 -19.35 1.90 -10.07
C GLY A 480 -18.68 0.96 -9.07
N GLY A 481 -17.98 -0.06 -9.56
CA GLY A 481 -17.28 -1.02 -8.72
C GLY A 481 -16.02 -0.44 -8.09
N ALA A 482 -15.64 -0.89 -6.90
CA ALA A 482 -14.36 -0.50 -6.30
C ALA A 482 -13.18 -1.16 -7.04
N GLY A 483 -12.02 -0.48 -7.08
CA GLY A 483 -10.77 -1.07 -7.54
C GLY A 483 -10.19 -2.04 -6.52
N GLY A 484 -9.53 -3.09 -7.00
CA GLY A 484 -8.86 -4.09 -6.18
C GLY A 484 -7.55 -3.57 -5.58
N ALA A 485 -7.19 -4.04 -4.39
CA ALA A 485 -5.91 -3.70 -3.77
C ALA A 485 -4.73 -4.33 -4.52
N GLY A 486 -3.59 -3.64 -4.54
CA GLY A 486 -2.33 -4.19 -5.03
C GLY A 486 -1.75 -5.21 -4.05
N GLY A 487 -1.14 -6.27 -4.58
CA GLY A 487 -0.49 -7.32 -3.82
C GLY A 487 0.83 -6.85 -3.20
N GLY A 488 1.10 -7.28 -1.98
CA GLY A 488 2.35 -6.95 -1.28
C GLY A 488 3.57 -7.71 -1.81
N ALA A 489 4.75 -7.23 -1.45
CA ALA A 489 6.03 -7.87 -1.73
C ALA A 489 6.90 -7.94 -0.47
N SER A 490 7.44 -9.12 -0.15
CA SER A 490 8.27 -9.32 1.03
C SER A 490 9.51 -10.16 0.72
N ILE A 491 10.66 -9.68 1.16
CA ILE A 491 11.91 -10.43 1.16
C ILE A 491 12.33 -10.61 2.61
N VAL A 492 12.26 -11.83 3.14
CA VAL A 492 12.65 -12.14 4.54
C VAL A 492 14.08 -12.66 4.65
N SER A 493 14.79 -12.73 3.51
CA SER A 493 16.18 -13.16 3.47
C SER A 493 17.13 -12.00 3.74
N THR A 494 17.88 -12.09 4.84
CA THR A 494 18.89 -11.10 5.21
C THR A 494 20.10 -11.08 4.26
N THR A 495 20.26 -12.11 3.42
CA THR A 495 21.37 -12.21 2.44
C THR A 495 20.96 -11.78 1.04
N SER A 496 19.67 -11.52 0.80
CA SER A 496 19.19 -11.09 -0.49
C SER A 496 19.54 -9.63 -0.77
N SER A 497 19.98 -9.34 -1.99
CA SER A 497 20.16 -7.99 -2.52
C SER A 497 19.10 -7.62 -3.56
N ALA A 498 18.09 -8.48 -3.76
CA ALA A 498 17.06 -8.30 -4.76
C ALA A 498 15.99 -7.29 -4.33
N ALA A 499 15.29 -6.71 -5.32
CA ALA A 499 14.26 -5.72 -5.08
C ALA A 499 12.93 -6.36 -4.65
N ALA A 500 12.26 -5.70 -3.69
CA ALA A 500 10.86 -5.94 -3.35
C ALA A 500 10.00 -4.84 -3.99
N VAL A 501 9.11 -5.20 -4.90
CA VAL A 501 8.24 -4.28 -5.64
C VAL A 501 6.79 -4.73 -5.50
N SER A 502 5.97 -4.04 -4.73
CA SER A 502 4.56 -4.42 -4.59
C SER A 502 3.69 -3.88 -5.74
N GLY A 503 2.52 -4.47 -5.95
CA GLY A 503 1.62 -4.08 -7.03
C GLY A 503 0.82 -2.81 -6.73
N ASN A 504 0.43 -2.10 -7.79
CA ASN A 504 -0.47 -0.94 -7.69
C ASN A 504 -1.91 -1.37 -7.41
N GLY A 505 -2.69 -0.50 -6.77
CA GLY A 505 -4.13 -0.66 -6.66
C GLY A 505 -4.84 -0.35 -7.98
N GLY A 506 -5.96 -1.01 -8.23
CA GLY A 506 -6.79 -0.79 -9.41
C GLY A 506 -7.66 0.46 -9.28
N ASN A 507 -8.06 1.05 -10.40
CA ASN A 507 -8.93 2.22 -10.42
C ASN A 507 -10.37 1.86 -10.06
N GLY A 508 -11.12 2.78 -9.47
CA GLY A 508 -12.55 2.66 -9.26
C GLY A 508 -13.35 2.84 -10.56
N GLY A 509 -14.45 2.11 -10.68
CA GLY A 509 -15.39 2.21 -11.79
C GLY A 509 -16.26 3.47 -11.73
N SER A 510 -16.64 3.98 -12.89
CA SER A 510 -17.51 5.15 -13.02
C SER A 510 -18.99 4.77 -12.86
N GLY A 511 -19.84 5.68 -12.38
CA GLY A 511 -21.27 5.44 -12.16
C GLY A 511 -22.04 6.70 -11.78
N THR A 512 -23.25 6.57 -11.21
CA THR A 512 -23.91 7.70 -10.52
C THR A 512 -23.21 7.99 -9.20
N PHE A 513 -22.95 6.95 -8.43
CA PHE A 513 -21.95 6.91 -7.36
C PHE A 513 -20.72 6.21 -7.92
N ALA A 514 -19.55 6.82 -7.80
CA ALA A 514 -18.33 6.20 -8.30
C ALA A 514 -17.73 5.22 -7.30
N GLY A 515 -17.05 4.20 -7.82
CA GLY A 515 -16.25 3.30 -7.01
C GLY A 515 -14.95 3.95 -6.54
N ALA A 516 -14.50 3.57 -5.34
CA ALA A 516 -13.20 3.99 -4.83
C ALA A 516 -12.06 3.24 -5.55
N GLY A 517 -10.89 3.86 -5.66
CA GLY A 517 -9.66 3.20 -6.09
C GLY A 517 -9.12 2.26 -5.02
N GLY A 518 -8.45 1.19 -5.45
CA GLY A 518 -7.82 0.22 -4.57
C GLY A 518 -6.52 0.75 -3.96
N ALA A 519 -6.18 0.30 -2.75
CA ALA A 519 -4.91 0.65 -2.12
C ALA A 519 -3.72 0.00 -2.86
N GLY A 520 -2.57 0.66 -2.87
CA GLY A 520 -1.32 0.08 -3.33
C GLY A 520 -0.76 -0.94 -2.34
N GLY A 521 -0.05 -1.95 -2.85
CA GLY A 521 0.56 -3.00 -2.04
C GLY A 521 1.71 -2.47 -1.17
N MET A 522 1.96 -3.13 -0.04
CA MET A 522 3.11 -2.83 0.82
C MET A 522 4.33 -3.62 0.35
N ALA A 523 5.52 -3.03 0.46
CA ALA A 523 6.78 -3.68 0.12
C ALA A 523 7.74 -3.65 1.32
N ALA A 524 8.41 -4.76 1.60
CA ALA A 524 9.39 -4.84 2.70
C ALA A 524 10.56 -5.78 2.40
N THR A 525 11.72 -5.49 2.99
CA THR A 525 12.89 -6.38 2.94
C THR A 525 13.69 -6.40 4.24
N ASP A 526 14.12 -7.59 4.65
CA ASP A 526 15.14 -7.82 5.66
C ASP A 526 16.56 -7.87 5.05
N GLY A 527 16.66 -7.81 3.71
CA GLY A 527 17.90 -7.84 2.94
C GLY A 527 18.45 -6.46 2.56
N ALA A 528 19.40 -6.45 1.62
CA ALA A 528 20.12 -5.25 1.17
C ALA A 528 19.53 -4.60 -0.09
N GLY A 529 18.46 -5.18 -0.67
CA GLY A 529 17.85 -4.68 -1.90
C GLY A 529 16.90 -3.49 -1.71
N SER A 530 16.51 -2.87 -2.83
CA SER A 530 15.59 -1.73 -2.84
C SER A 530 14.14 -2.16 -2.60
N VAL A 531 13.34 -1.23 -2.07
CA VAL A 531 11.92 -1.45 -1.80
C VAL A 531 11.09 -0.37 -2.48
N THR A 532 10.14 -0.78 -3.31
CA THR A 532 9.19 0.13 -3.98
C THR A 532 7.78 -0.33 -3.69
N ALA A 533 7.02 0.52 -3.00
CA ALA A 533 5.63 0.25 -2.69
C ALA A 533 4.69 0.66 -3.83
N GLY A 534 3.51 0.03 -3.90
CA GLY A 534 2.56 0.22 -4.98
C GLY A 534 1.80 1.53 -4.84
N ALA A 535 1.50 2.19 -5.95
CA ALA A 535 0.60 3.35 -5.95
C ALA A 535 -0.85 2.94 -5.69
N GLY A 536 -1.63 3.82 -5.08
CA GLY A 536 -3.08 3.66 -4.99
C GLY A 536 -3.76 3.93 -6.35
N GLY A 537 -4.85 3.23 -6.62
CA GLY A 537 -5.65 3.46 -7.82
C GLY A 537 -6.49 4.73 -7.74
N ALA A 538 -6.81 5.35 -8.87
CA ALA A 538 -7.68 6.51 -8.92
C ALA A 538 -9.15 6.14 -8.62
N GLY A 539 -9.92 7.05 -8.06
CA GLY A 539 -11.36 6.91 -7.90
C GLY A 539 -12.10 7.07 -9.24
N GLY A 540 -13.25 6.41 -9.37
CA GLY A 540 -14.08 6.49 -10.58
C GLY A 540 -14.80 7.85 -10.72
N ALA A 541 -15.26 8.17 -11.93
CA ALA A 541 -16.05 9.38 -12.18
C ALA A 541 -17.54 9.15 -11.90
N ALA A 542 -18.17 10.13 -11.27
CA ALA A 542 -19.59 10.15 -10.96
C ALA A 542 -20.35 11.12 -11.87
N SER A 543 -21.44 10.67 -12.48
CA SER A 543 -22.30 11.51 -13.33
C SER A 543 -23.37 12.30 -12.57
N GLY A 544 -23.66 11.94 -11.31
CA GLY A 544 -24.76 12.56 -10.54
C GLY A 544 -24.62 12.56 -9.01
N ALA A 545 -23.52 12.05 -8.44
CA ALA A 545 -23.30 12.04 -6.99
C ALA A 545 -21.81 12.28 -6.64
N VAL A 546 -21.27 11.56 -5.66
CA VAL A 546 -19.89 11.71 -5.20
C VAL A 546 -18.93 10.92 -6.10
N GLY A 547 -17.88 11.57 -6.57
CA GLY A 547 -16.76 10.92 -7.25
C GLY A 547 -16.01 9.96 -6.32
N GLY A 548 -15.36 8.96 -6.89
CA GLY A 548 -14.72 7.89 -6.10
C GLY A 548 -13.54 8.43 -5.31
N ALA A 549 -13.32 7.94 -4.09
CA ALA A 549 -12.09 8.23 -3.37
C ALA A 549 -10.89 7.57 -4.08
N GLY A 550 -9.75 8.23 -4.13
CA GLY A 550 -8.49 7.63 -4.55
C GLY A 550 -7.97 6.65 -3.49
N GLY A 551 -7.33 5.58 -3.94
CA GLY A 551 -6.72 4.58 -3.07
C GLY A 551 -5.46 5.11 -2.38
N ALA A 552 -5.17 4.65 -1.17
CA ALA A 552 -3.93 4.99 -0.49
C ALA A 552 -2.72 4.32 -1.17
N GLY A 553 -1.59 5.01 -1.19
CA GLY A 553 -0.31 4.44 -1.61
C GLY A 553 0.25 3.47 -0.56
N GLY A 554 0.96 2.45 -1.01
CA GLY A 554 1.54 1.42 -0.16
C GLY A 554 2.76 1.89 0.62
N ALA A 555 3.04 1.22 1.75
CA ALA A 555 4.22 1.50 2.57
C ALA A 555 5.46 0.71 2.12
N ALA A 556 6.63 1.34 2.19
CA ALA A 556 7.93 0.73 1.90
C ALA A 556 8.81 0.68 3.16
N ALA A 557 9.34 -0.49 3.50
CA ALA A 557 10.19 -0.69 4.67
C ALA A 557 11.46 -1.50 4.39
N ILE A 558 12.61 -0.99 4.80
CA ILE A 558 13.88 -1.74 4.84
C ILE A 558 14.27 -1.95 6.30
N TYR A 559 14.32 -3.20 6.75
CA TYR A 559 14.67 -3.57 8.12
C TYR A 559 16.16 -3.88 8.30
N SER A 560 16.90 -4.11 7.21
CA SER A 560 18.34 -4.33 7.28
C SER A 560 19.10 -3.06 7.62
N SER A 561 19.86 -3.10 8.71
CA SER A 561 20.73 -1.99 9.14
C SER A 561 21.93 -1.76 8.24
N THR A 562 22.29 -2.72 7.38
CA THR A 562 23.43 -2.64 6.46
C THR A 562 23.03 -2.28 5.04
N SER A 563 21.72 -2.25 4.74
CA SER A 563 21.23 -1.91 3.42
C SER A 563 21.51 -0.46 3.06
N SER A 564 22.08 -0.22 1.88
CA SER A 564 22.25 1.12 1.30
C SER A 564 21.21 1.42 0.22
N ALA A 565 20.23 0.56 0.04
CA ALA A 565 19.24 0.68 -1.04
C ALA A 565 18.08 1.61 -0.67
N ALA A 566 17.42 2.15 -1.68
CA ALA A 566 16.34 3.10 -1.50
C ALA A 566 15.03 2.43 -1.06
N ALA A 567 14.29 3.09 -0.16
CA ALA A 567 12.89 2.79 0.15
C ALA A 567 11.98 3.88 -0.44
N VAL A 568 11.05 3.48 -1.30
CA VAL A 568 10.14 4.39 -2.01
C VAL A 568 8.69 4.02 -1.71
N GLY A 569 7.99 4.92 -1.02
CA GLY A 569 6.55 4.78 -0.71
C GLY A 569 5.69 5.00 -1.96
N GLY A 570 4.54 4.36 -2.01
CA GLY A 570 3.63 4.49 -3.14
C GLY A 570 2.86 5.81 -3.11
N ASN A 571 2.58 6.41 -4.26
CA ASN A 571 1.73 7.60 -4.32
C ASN A 571 0.26 7.24 -4.06
N GLY A 572 -0.50 8.14 -3.44
CA GLY A 572 -1.95 8.03 -3.36
C GLY A 572 -2.59 8.26 -4.73
N GLY A 573 -3.69 7.56 -4.99
CA GLY A 573 -4.47 7.73 -6.22
C GLY A 573 -5.31 9.00 -6.19
N ASP A 574 -5.61 9.56 -7.36
CA ASP A 574 -6.45 10.75 -7.46
C ASP A 574 -7.92 10.42 -7.15
N GLY A 575 -8.64 11.37 -6.56
CA GLY A 575 -10.09 11.30 -6.41
C GLY A 575 -10.78 11.51 -7.74
N GLY A 576 -11.88 10.78 -7.97
CA GLY A 576 -12.66 10.91 -9.20
C GLY A 576 -13.57 12.13 -9.19
N SER A 577 -13.90 12.64 -10.37
CA SER A 577 -14.83 13.78 -10.51
C SER A 577 -16.27 13.37 -10.18
N GLY A 578 -17.11 14.29 -9.72
CA GLY A 578 -18.52 14.06 -9.41
C GLY A 578 -19.26 15.37 -9.18
N VAL A 579 -20.53 15.34 -8.76
CA VAL A 579 -21.20 16.54 -8.20
C VAL A 579 -20.44 17.00 -6.96
N LEU A 580 -20.11 16.05 -6.09
CA LEU A 580 -19.05 16.23 -5.09
C LEU A 580 -17.82 15.48 -5.60
N GLY A 581 -16.67 16.14 -5.67
CA GLY A 581 -15.43 15.49 -6.05
C GLY A 581 -14.99 14.47 -5.01
N GLY A 582 -14.43 13.35 -5.47
CA GLY A 582 -13.85 12.33 -4.60
C GLY A 582 -12.57 12.82 -3.93
N VAL A 583 -12.31 12.36 -2.71
CA VAL A 583 -11.07 12.68 -2.00
C VAL A 583 -9.88 11.95 -2.62
N GLY A 584 -8.71 12.60 -2.68
CA GLY A 584 -7.45 11.97 -3.08
C GLY A 584 -6.93 11.01 -2.00
N GLY A 585 -6.27 9.95 -2.43
CA GLY A 585 -5.67 8.95 -1.55
C GLY A 585 -4.42 9.48 -0.85
N ALA A 586 -4.15 9.00 0.37
CA ALA A 586 -2.92 9.34 1.07
C ALA A 586 -1.69 8.69 0.42
N GLY A 587 -0.54 9.38 0.45
CA GLY A 587 0.75 8.84 0.06
C GLY A 587 1.31 7.85 1.09
N GLY A 588 2.07 6.89 0.61
CA GLY A 588 2.63 5.80 1.41
C GLY A 588 3.86 6.21 2.22
N LEU A 589 3.98 5.63 3.42
CA LEU A 589 5.17 5.72 4.27
C LEU A 589 6.38 5.13 3.55
N ALA A 590 7.55 5.72 3.74
CA ALA A 590 8.83 5.09 3.41
C ALA A 590 9.76 5.11 4.63
N GLY A 591 10.39 3.98 4.93
CA GLY A 591 11.22 3.82 6.11
C GLY A 591 12.43 2.91 5.90
N THR A 592 13.56 3.24 6.52
CA THR A 592 14.74 2.37 6.55
C THR A 592 15.44 2.38 7.91
N GLN A 593 15.91 1.21 8.33
CA GLN A 593 16.89 1.05 9.40
C GLN A 593 18.33 1.06 8.88
N GLY A 594 18.52 1.12 7.56
CA GLY A 594 19.82 1.12 6.89
C GLY A 594 20.35 2.52 6.54
N MET A 595 21.27 2.54 5.60
CA MET A 595 22.00 3.73 5.10
C MET A 595 21.45 4.28 3.77
N GLY A 596 20.40 3.66 3.22
CA GLY A 596 19.80 4.08 1.95
C GLY A 596 18.87 5.29 2.07
N SER A 597 18.56 5.91 0.93
CA SER A 597 17.64 7.03 0.87
C SER A 597 16.19 6.60 1.05
N VAL A 598 15.36 7.54 1.50
CA VAL A 598 13.94 7.34 1.74
C VAL A 598 13.15 8.41 1.01
N SER A 599 12.18 7.99 0.20
CA SER A 599 11.24 8.88 -0.48
C SER A 599 9.82 8.41 -0.24
N ALA A 600 9.07 9.13 0.59
CA ALA A 600 7.67 8.81 0.82
C ALA A 600 6.79 9.22 -0.38
N GLY A 601 5.65 8.57 -0.53
CA GLY A 601 4.73 8.82 -1.64
C GLY A 601 3.97 10.12 -1.48
N SER A 602 3.65 10.79 -2.59
CA SER A 602 2.77 11.97 -2.57
C SER A 602 1.31 11.58 -2.36
N GLY A 603 0.51 12.47 -1.79
CA GLY A 603 -0.95 12.32 -1.79
C GLY A 603 -1.54 12.57 -3.18
N GLY A 604 -2.64 11.88 -3.49
CA GLY A 604 -3.37 12.07 -4.75
C GLY A 604 -4.19 13.35 -4.74
N ALA A 605 -4.46 13.92 -5.91
CA ALA A 605 -5.30 15.09 -6.04
C ALA A 605 -6.77 14.77 -5.73
N GLY A 606 -7.53 15.74 -5.25
CA GLY A 606 -8.98 15.63 -5.13
C GLY A 606 -9.67 15.78 -6.48
N GLY A 607 -10.77 15.05 -6.68
CA GLY A 607 -11.54 15.08 -7.93
C GLY A 607 -12.35 16.37 -8.09
N ALA A 608 -12.71 16.71 -9.33
CA ALA A 608 -13.50 17.91 -9.60
C ALA A 608 -14.98 17.75 -9.19
N GLY A 609 -15.54 18.77 -8.56
CA GLY A 609 -16.96 18.92 -8.20
C GLY A 609 -17.74 19.68 -9.28
N ILE A 610 -18.39 18.96 -10.18
CA ILE A 610 -19.25 19.50 -11.24
C ILE A 610 -20.52 20.07 -10.60
N ASN A 611 -20.57 21.40 -10.46
CA ASN A 611 -21.65 22.15 -9.78
C ASN A 611 -21.77 21.90 -8.26
N GLY A 612 -20.78 21.29 -7.61
CA GLY A 612 -20.75 21.08 -6.15
C GLY A 612 -19.37 21.34 -5.54
N VAL A 613 -18.99 20.59 -4.51
CA VAL A 613 -17.71 20.80 -3.80
C VAL A 613 -16.62 19.95 -4.45
N GLY A 614 -15.46 20.53 -4.76
CA GLY A 614 -14.29 19.76 -5.19
C GLY A 614 -13.76 18.86 -4.08
N GLY A 615 -13.19 17.71 -4.43
CA GLY A 615 -12.66 16.75 -3.48
C GLY A 615 -11.43 17.27 -2.75
N ALA A 616 -11.21 16.86 -1.51
CA ALA A 616 -9.97 17.19 -0.81
C ALA A 616 -8.79 16.40 -1.40
N GLY A 617 -7.60 17.00 -1.45
CA GLY A 617 -6.36 16.29 -1.78
C GLY A 617 -5.90 15.37 -0.65
N GLY A 618 -5.23 14.28 -1.00
CA GLY A 618 -4.68 13.33 -0.03
C GLY A 618 -3.44 13.85 0.67
N ALA A 619 -3.19 13.40 1.90
CA ALA A 619 -1.96 13.74 2.62
C ALA A 619 -0.73 13.04 2.00
N GLY A 620 0.44 13.68 2.05
CA GLY A 620 1.71 13.07 1.68
C GLY A 620 2.21 12.08 2.73
N GLY A 621 2.96 11.07 2.30
CA GLY A 621 3.53 10.04 3.17
C GLY A 621 4.72 10.53 4.00
N VAL A 622 5.01 9.83 5.09
CA VAL A 622 6.14 10.16 5.98
C VAL A 622 7.42 9.46 5.52
N GLY A 623 8.55 10.16 5.52
CA GLY A 623 9.88 9.61 5.27
C GLY A 623 10.67 9.44 6.57
N LEU A 624 11.14 8.23 6.88
CA LEU A 624 11.86 7.92 8.13
C LEU A 624 13.17 7.17 7.91
N ILE A 625 14.27 7.73 8.40
CA ILE A 625 15.56 7.03 8.56
C ILE A 625 15.83 6.87 10.06
N SER A 626 15.83 5.63 10.55
CA SER A 626 16.07 5.34 11.97
C SER A 626 17.55 5.03 12.28
N SER A 627 18.39 4.90 11.26
CA SER A 627 19.81 4.62 11.42
C SER A 627 20.61 5.87 11.79
N SER A 628 21.33 5.80 12.90
CA SER A 628 22.22 6.90 13.32
C SER A 628 23.48 7.04 12.47
N THR A 629 23.80 6.04 11.65
CA THR A 629 24.98 6.02 10.78
C THR A 629 24.66 6.38 9.32
N SER A 630 23.37 6.60 9.01
CA SER A 630 22.96 6.95 7.65
C SER A 630 23.31 8.40 7.32
N SER A 631 23.86 8.63 6.13
CA SER A 631 24.05 9.97 5.56
C SER A 631 23.09 10.24 4.40
N ALA A 632 22.09 9.40 4.20
CA ALA A 632 21.17 9.49 3.07
C ALA A 632 19.98 10.42 3.34
N ALA A 633 19.37 10.89 2.25
CA ALA A 633 18.24 11.82 2.31
C ALA A 633 16.95 11.13 2.80
N ALA A 634 16.25 11.78 3.74
CA ALA A 634 14.87 11.47 4.10
C ALA A 634 13.93 12.52 3.49
N VAL A 635 13.02 12.08 2.62
CA VAL A 635 12.08 12.96 1.93
C VAL A 635 10.64 12.57 2.26
N GLY A 636 9.87 13.54 2.75
CA GLY A 636 8.43 13.43 2.96
C GLY A 636 7.66 13.66 1.66
N GLY A 637 6.51 13.02 1.51
CA GLY A 637 5.70 13.16 0.30
C GLY A 637 4.94 14.48 0.26
N ASN A 638 4.73 15.06 -0.92
CA ASN A 638 3.88 16.26 -1.03
C ASN A 638 2.40 15.91 -0.81
N GLY A 639 1.63 16.85 -0.27
CA GLY A 639 0.18 16.76 -0.24
C GLY A 639 -0.44 16.95 -1.62
N GLY A 640 -1.53 16.25 -1.89
CA GLY A 640 -2.27 16.37 -3.14
C GLY A 640 -3.06 17.67 -3.22
N ASN A 641 -3.25 18.21 -4.43
CA ASN A 641 -4.06 19.41 -4.62
C ASN A 641 -5.55 19.11 -4.40
N GLY A 642 -6.30 20.08 -3.89
CA GLY A 642 -7.76 20.02 -3.84
C GLY A 642 -8.39 20.14 -5.23
N GLY A 643 -9.52 19.47 -5.42
CA GLY A 643 -10.28 19.50 -6.67
C GLY A 643 -11.03 20.82 -6.86
N THR A 644 -11.25 21.19 -8.12
CA THR A 644 -12.02 22.38 -8.48
C THR A 644 -13.52 22.15 -8.27
N GLY A 645 -14.34 23.20 -8.11
CA GLY A 645 -15.80 23.06 -8.03
C GLY A 645 -16.56 24.37 -7.90
N ASN A 646 -17.85 24.32 -7.53
CA ASN A 646 -18.57 25.50 -7.03
C ASN A 646 -17.95 25.98 -5.72
N PHE A 647 -17.57 25.05 -4.84
CA PHE A 647 -16.64 25.26 -3.74
C PHE A 647 -15.38 24.46 -4.03
N GLY A 648 -14.21 25.04 -3.76
CA GLY A 648 -12.94 24.35 -3.97
C GLY A 648 -12.67 23.32 -2.87
N GLY A 649 -12.09 22.18 -3.23
CA GLY A 649 -11.63 21.19 -2.26
C GLY A 649 -10.36 21.65 -1.53
N ALA A 650 -10.18 21.23 -0.28
CA ALA A 650 -8.95 21.54 0.45
C ALA A 650 -7.74 20.77 -0.12
N GLY A 651 -6.56 21.37 -0.09
CA GLY A 651 -5.30 20.67 -0.37
C GLY A 651 -4.91 19.74 0.77
N GLY A 652 -4.24 18.64 0.45
CA GLY A 652 -3.72 17.68 1.42
C GLY A 652 -2.48 18.19 2.13
N ALA A 653 -2.26 17.74 3.36
CA ALA A 653 -1.05 18.08 4.11
C ALA A 653 0.20 17.41 3.50
N GLY A 654 1.34 18.09 3.54
CA GLY A 654 2.65 17.52 3.23
C GLY A 654 3.09 16.53 4.31
N GLY A 655 3.82 15.50 3.89
CA GLY A 655 4.33 14.44 4.75
C GLY A 655 5.59 14.87 5.50
N ALA A 656 5.71 14.42 6.74
CA ALA A 656 6.89 14.67 7.55
C ALA A 656 8.12 13.91 7.04
N ALA A 657 9.31 14.42 7.37
CA ALA A 657 10.58 13.74 7.14
C ALA A 657 11.41 13.74 8.43
N SER A 658 12.01 12.59 8.76
CA SER A 658 12.81 12.43 9.98
C SER A 658 14.04 11.58 9.73
N THR A 659 15.18 12.00 10.29
CA THR A 659 16.41 11.19 10.30
C THR A 659 17.06 11.14 11.69
N ALA A 660 17.56 9.96 12.04
CA ALA A 660 18.50 9.77 13.15
C ALA A 660 19.97 9.91 12.72
N GLY A 661 20.23 10.03 11.41
CA GLY A 661 21.56 10.13 10.83
C GLY A 661 21.99 11.57 10.51
N THR A 662 22.89 11.72 9.54
CA THR A 662 23.51 13.00 9.13
C THR A 662 23.08 13.46 7.73
N GLY A 663 22.18 12.74 7.08
CA GLY A 663 21.67 13.08 5.75
C GLY A 663 20.64 14.21 5.76
N THR A 664 20.33 14.73 4.56
CA THR A 664 19.36 15.82 4.38
C THR A 664 17.95 15.40 4.75
N VAL A 665 17.18 16.31 5.34
CA VAL A 665 15.76 16.11 5.66
C VAL A 665 14.93 17.16 4.95
N THR A 666 14.12 16.72 3.99
CA THR A 666 13.20 17.59 3.24
C THR A 666 11.78 17.11 3.49
N ALA A 667 11.01 17.88 4.26
CA ALA A 667 9.60 17.57 4.44
C ALA A 667 8.79 17.92 3.18
N GLY A 668 7.66 17.24 3.00
CA GLY A 668 6.78 17.47 1.85
C GLY A 668 6.03 18.78 1.95
N ASN A 669 5.76 19.41 0.82
CA ASN A 669 4.95 20.62 0.76
C ASN A 669 3.46 20.28 0.88
N GLY A 670 2.66 21.21 1.40
CA GLY A 670 1.20 21.11 1.37
C GLY A 670 0.65 21.28 -0.05
N GLY A 671 -0.41 20.56 -0.37
CA GLY A 671 -1.10 20.68 -1.65
C GLY A 671 -1.89 21.99 -1.75
N GLY A 672 -2.04 22.52 -2.96
CA GLY A 672 -2.84 23.72 -3.20
C GLY A 672 -4.34 23.45 -3.01
N GLY A 673 -5.09 24.44 -2.56
CA GLY A 673 -6.55 24.40 -2.53
C GLY A 673 -7.15 24.47 -3.94
N GLY A 674 -8.26 23.77 -4.13
CA GLY A 674 -8.97 23.76 -5.41
C GLY A 674 -9.65 25.08 -5.72
N THR A 675 -9.78 25.42 -7.00
CA THR A 675 -10.46 26.64 -7.41
C THR A 675 -11.97 26.51 -7.27
N ALA A 676 -12.62 27.58 -6.80
CA ALA A 676 -14.06 27.72 -6.72
C ALA A 676 -14.59 28.57 -7.87
N THR A 677 -15.74 28.19 -8.40
CA THR A 677 -16.43 28.91 -9.48
C THR A 677 -17.50 29.85 -8.95
N VAL A 678 -18.01 29.61 -7.74
CA VAL A 678 -19.11 30.39 -7.14
C VAL A 678 -18.82 30.76 -5.69
N GLY A 679 -18.48 29.78 -4.86
CA GLY A 679 -18.35 29.88 -3.41
C GLY A 679 -16.91 30.08 -2.93
N LEU A 680 -16.55 29.41 -1.83
CA LEU A 680 -15.24 29.51 -1.21
C LEU A 680 -14.20 28.69 -1.99
N GLY A 681 -13.06 29.30 -2.31
CA GLY A 681 -11.87 28.58 -2.75
C GLY A 681 -11.38 27.61 -1.67
N GLY A 682 -10.79 26.49 -2.08
CA GLY A 682 -10.31 25.48 -1.15
C GLY A 682 -9.15 25.99 -0.30
N ALA A 683 -9.06 25.57 0.97
CA ALA A 683 -7.88 25.86 1.79
C ALA A 683 -6.64 25.11 1.26
N GLY A 684 -5.47 25.73 1.31
CA GLY A 684 -4.21 25.04 1.07
C GLY A 684 -3.84 24.09 2.22
N GLY A 685 -3.17 22.99 1.90
CA GLY A 685 -2.70 22.02 2.88
C GLY A 685 -1.49 22.53 3.68
N ALA A 686 -1.32 22.06 4.91
CA ALA A 686 -0.14 22.39 5.71
C ALA A 686 1.13 21.71 5.15
N GLY A 687 2.30 22.33 5.29
CA GLY A 687 3.59 21.71 5.01
C GLY A 687 3.99 20.68 6.06
N GLY A 688 4.79 19.68 5.67
CA GLY A 688 5.27 18.63 6.55
C GLY A 688 6.38 19.10 7.50
N ALA A 689 6.53 18.41 8.63
CA ALA A 689 7.60 18.70 9.59
C ALA A 689 8.92 18.03 9.19
N ALA A 690 10.05 18.71 9.41
CA ALA A 690 11.40 18.17 9.23
C ALA A 690 12.09 17.98 10.59
N ILE A 691 12.63 16.78 10.84
CA ILE A 691 13.22 16.44 12.13
C ILE A 691 14.59 15.78 11.94
N ILE A 692 15.62 16.36 12.55
CA ILE A 692 16.96 15.76 12.69
C ILE A 692 17.20 15.53 14.17
N THR A 693 17.41 14.26 14.55
CA THR A 693 17.67 13.87 15.94
C THR A 693 19.14 13.59 16.24
N SER A 694 20.00 13.55 15.22
CA SER A 694 21.43 13.33 15.39
C SER A 694 22.16 14.58 15.83
N SER A 695 22.89 14.50 16.94
CA SER A 695 23.81 15.56 17.38
C SER A 695 25.03 15.75 16.49
N PHE A 696 25.29 14.81 15.57
CA PHE A 696 26.43 14.84 14.66
C PHE A 696 26.08 15.39 13.27
N SER A 697 24.79 15.61 12.98
CA SER A 697 24.39 16.20 11.72
C SER A 697 24.92 17.63 11.62
N THR A 698 25.27 18.05 10.41
CA THR A 698 25.63 19.45 10.08
C THR A 698 24.72 20.00 8.98
N VAL A 699 23.66 19.27 8.65
CA VAL A 699 22.76 19.57 7.53
C VAL A 699 21.50 20.21 8.07
N ASP A 700 20.95 21.14 7.30
CA ASP A 700 19.74 21.87 7.69
C ASP A 700 18.50 20.97 7.70
N ALA A 701 17.64 21.15 8.71
CA ALA A 701 16.28 20.66 8.73
C ALA A 701 15.36 21.72 8.11
N VAL A 702 14.70 21.39 7.00
CA VAL A 702 13.82 22.34 6.29
C VAL A 702 12.37 21.85 6.28
N GLY A 703 11.50 22.57 6.98
CA GLY A 703 10.07 22.31 7.00
C GLY A 703 9.42 22.57 5.63
N GLY A 704 8.39 21.79 5.30
CA GLY A 704 7.70 21.91 4.02
C GLY A 704 6.92 23.22 3.91
N THR A 705 6.74 23.75 2.70
CA THR A 705 5.93 24.95 2.51
C THR A 705 4.44 24.64 2.63
N GLY A 706 3.65 25.60 3.11
CA GLY A 706 2.20 25.51 3.07
C GLY A 706 1.66 25.67 1.64
N GLY A 707 0.63 24.92 1.30
CA GLY A 707 -0.02 25.01 -0.02
C GLY A 707 -0.77 26.33 -0.19
N ALA A 708 -0.84 26.84 -1.42
CA ALA A 708 -1.63 28.04 -1.71
C ALA A 708 -3.13 27.78 -1.53
N GLY A 709 -3.88 28.78 -1.08
CA GLY A 709 -5.34 28.76 -1.09
C GLY A 709 -5.87 28.82 -2.52
N GLY A 710 -6.97 28.10 -2.77
CA GLY A 710 -7.63 28.07 -4.06
C GLY A 710 -8.29 29.40 -4.41
N ALA A 711 -8.22 29.82 -5.67
CA ALA A 711 -8.90 31.03 -6.12
C ALA A 711 -10.43 30.84 -6.16
N SER A 712 -11.19 31.93 -6.08
CA SER A 712 -12.62 31.98 -6.41
C SER A 712 -12.85 32.89 -7.61
N THR A 713 -13.45 32.37 -8.68
CA THR A 713 -13.78 33.15 -9.88
C THR A 713 -15.22 33.68 -9.88
N GLY A 714 -16.03 33.29 -8.90
CA GLY A 714 -17.42 33.71 -8.77
C GLY A 714 -17.58 35.15 -8.29
N ALA A 715 -18.69 35.79 -8.67
CA ALA A 715 -18.97 37.20 -8.41
C ALA A 715 -19.04 37.61 -6.93
N LEU A 716 -19.19 36.65 -6.00
CA LEU A 716 -19.25 36.89 -4.55
C LEU A 716 -18.35 35.94 -3.74
N GLY A 717 -17.60 35.05 -4.40
CA GLY A 717 -16.89 33.98 -3.70
C GLY A 717 -15.56 34.45 -3.11
N THR A 718 -15.20 33.95 -1.94
CA THR A 718 -13.92 34.29 -1.29
C THR A 718 -12.83 33.30 -1.70
N GLY A 719 -11.61 33.78 -1.89
CA GLY A 719 -10.47 32.90 -2.04
C GLY A 719 -10.26 32.04 -0.79
N GLY A 720 -9.66 30.86 -0.98
CA GLY A 720 -9.33 29.93 0.12
C GLY A 720 -8.14 30.41 0.94
N THR A 721 -8.05 29.96 2.18
CA THR A 721 -6.89 30.27 3.04
C THR A 721 -5.64 29.53 2.58
N GLY A 722 -4.47 30.13 2.68
CA GLY A 722 -3.19 29.45 2.51
C GLY A 722 -2.93 28.46 3.65
N GLY A 723 -2.23 27.37 3.36
CA GLY A 723 -1.83 26.37 4.35
C GLY A 723 -0.66 26.86 5.22
N ALA A 724 -0.55 26.34 6.44
CA ALA A 724 0.58 26.66 7.31
C ALA A 724 1.88 26.01 6.80
N GLY A 725 3.02 26.67 7.00
CA GLY A 725 4.34 26.07 6.79
C GLY A 725 4.67 25.02 7.85
N GLY A 726 5.46 24.03 7.47
CA GLY A 726 5.89 22.94 8.33
C GLY A 726 6.97 23.35 9.32
N ALA A 727 6.95 22.76 10.52
CA ALA A 727 7.98 23.01 11.53
C ALA A 727 9.30 22.30 11.18
N ALA A 728 10.42 22.84 11.68
CA ALA A 728 11.73 22.23 11.61
C ALA A 728 12.34 22.10 13.01
N ALA A 729 12.90 20.92 13.29
CA ALA A 729 13.62 20.62 14.52
C ALA A 729 14.98 20.00 14.19
N ASP A 730 16.06 20.59 14.71
CA ASP A 730 17.41 20.07 14.55
C ASP A 730 18.12 19.93 15.90
N SER A 731 18.75 18.77 16.12
CA SER A 731 19.57 18.45 17.28
C SER A 731 21.07 18.43 16.97
N GLY A 732 21.45 18.58 15.69
CA GLY A 732 22.81 18.71 15.18
C GLY A 732 23.20 20.17 14.87
N GLY A 733 24.41 20.38 14.34
CA GLY A 733 24.96 21.71 14.08
C GLY A 733 24.39 22.44 12.85
N GLY A 734 23.38 21.88 12.17
CA GLY A 734 22.70 22.50 11.03
C GLY A 734 21.67 23.53 11.46
N ASN A 735 21.09 24.25 10.48
CA ASN A 735 20.02 25.20 10.74
C ASN A 735 18.67 24.48 10.81
N SER A 736 17.80 24.94 11.70
CA SER A 736 16.38 24.57 11.74
C SER A 736 15.54 25.66 11.07
N ILE A 737 15.00 25.37 9.87
CA ILE A 737 14.31 26.35 9.03
C ILE A 737 12.85 25.94 8.87
N GLY A 738 11.95 26.69 9.52
CA GLY A 738 10.52 26.51 9.35
C GLY A 738 10.08 26.84 7.91
N GLY A 739 9.14 26.06 7.38
CA GLY A 739 8.59 26.27 6.04
C GLY A 739 7.76 27.56 5.95
N THR A 740 7.69 28.15 4.76
CA THR A 740 6.85 29.35 4.55
C THR A 740 5.37 29.00 4.53
N GLY A 741 4.51 29.89 5.01
CA GLY A 741 3.06 29.79 4.84
C GLY A 741 2.65 29.95 3.37
N GLY A 742 1.58 29.26 2.99
CA GLY A 742 0.99 29.37 1.66
C GLY A 742 0.29 30.71 1.45
N VAL A 743 0.27 31.21 0.21
CA VAL A 743 -0.48 32.43 -0.13
C VAL A 743 -1.98 32.17 -0.07
N GLY A 744 -2.77 33.18 0.32
CA GLY A 744 -4.22 33.15 0.23
C GLY A 744 -4.70 33.21 -1.21
N GLY A 745 -5.80 32.53 -1.51
CA GLY A 745 -6.40 32.52 -2.84
C GLY A 745 -6.99 33.89 -3.20
N ALA A 746 -6.90 34.27 -4.48
CA ALA A 746 -7.61 35.44 -4.97
C ALA A 746 -9.13 35.17 -5.06
N GLY A 747 -9.96 36.19 -4.92
CA GLY A 747 -11.41 36.05 -5.04
C GLY A 747 -12.13 37.38 -5.16
N PHE A 748 -13.46 37.37 -5.04
CA PHE A 748 -14.19 38.60 -4.75
C PHE A 748 -13.61 39.20 -3.47
N ASN A 749 -13.68 38.47 -2.36
CA ASN A 749 -12.81 38.69 -1.21
C ASN A 749 -11.58 37.79 -1.32
N GLY A 750 -10.40 38.31 -0.99
CA GLY A 750 -9.18 37.53 -0.90
C GLY A 750 -9.19 36.57 0.29
N GLY A 751 -8.57 35.39 0.12
CA GLY A 751 -8.35 34.44 1.19
C GLY A 751 -7.18 34.85 2.10
N GLN A 752 -7.18 34.38 3.35
CA GLN A 752 -6.07 34.68 4.27
C GLN A 752 -4.80 33.91 3.88
N GLY A 753 -3.62 34.48 4.12
CA GLY A 753 -2.35 33.78 4.01
C GLY A 753 -2.14 32.80 5.16
N GLY A 754 -1.38 31.72 4.91
CA GLY A 754 -1.05 30.72 5.92
C GLY A 754 0.07 31.17 6.85
N ALA A 755 0.10 30.65 8.08
CA ALA A 755 1.19 30.93 9.02
C ALA A 755 2.50 30.28 8.59
N GLY A 756 3.64 30.89 8.89
CA GLY A 756 4.95 30.28 8.74
C GLY A 756 5.23 29.20 9.80
N GLY A 757 6.04 28.21 9.44
CA GLY A 757 6.45 27.12 10.32
C GLY A 757 7.50 27.55 11.34
N ALA A 758 7.53 26.90 12.50
CA ALA A 758 8.51 27.19 13.54
C ALA A 758 9.88 26.54 13.23
N GLY A 759 10.97 27.24 13.56
CA GLY A 759 12.33 26.69 13.59
C GLY A 759 12.79 26.44 15.02
N THR A 760 13.25 25.24 15.33
CA THR A 760 13.72 24.85 16.67
C THR A 760 15.09 24.17 16.62
N SER A 761 16.08 24.77 17.28
CA SER A 761 17.42 24.17 17.44
C SER A 761 17.62 23.74 18.90
N ASN A 762 17.87 22.44 19.08
CA ASN A 762 18.23 21.84 20.37
C ASN A 762 19.74 21.61 20.50
N ALA A 763 20.50 21.99 19.48
CA ALA A 763 21.91 21.69 19.35
C ALA A 763 22.82 22.75 19.97
N THR A 764 24.11 22.43 20.08
CA THR A 764 25.17 23.37 20.51
C THR A 764 25.52 24.40 19.44
N TYR A 765 25.19 24.15 18.18
CA TYR A 765 25.44 25.06 17.05
C TYR A 765 24.24 25.03 16.10
N GLY A 766 24.17 26.00 15.18
CA GLY A 766 23.12 26.04 14.17
C GLY A 766 21.96 26.99 14.54
N ASN A 767 21.48 27.72 13.53
CA ASN A 767 20.48 28.76 13.72
C ASN A 767 19.07 28.16 13.86
N ALA A 768 18.17 28.92 14.50
CA ALA A 768 16.73 28.67 14.45
C ALA A 768 16.06 29.77 13.63
N ILE A 769 15.36 29.40 12.56
CA ILE A 769 14.76 30.34 11.61
C ILE A 769 13.28 29.99 11.45
N GLY A 770 12.40 30.91 11.83
CA GLY A 770 10.98 30.81 11.57
C GLY A 770 10.66 31.08 10.10
N GLY A 771 9.72 30.33 9.54
CA GLY A 771 9.26 30.55 8.17
C GLY A 771 8.45 31.83 8.03
N ALA A 772 8.49 32.48 6.87
CA ALA A 772 7.64 33.64 6.60
C ALA A 772 6.15 33.25 6.54
N GLY A 773 5.27 34.15 6.98
CA GLY A 773 3.83 34.03 6.76
C GLY A 773 3.48 34.27 5.28
N GLY A 774 2.49 33.56 4.77
CA GLY A 774 2.01 33.73 3.41
C GLY A 774 1.26 35.04 3.22
N ALA A 775 1.34 35.62 2.02
CA ALA A 775 0.56 36.82 1.69
C ALA A 775 -0.93 36.51 1.63
N GLY A 776 -1.77 37.48 1.98
CA GLY A 776 -3.21 37.43 1.75
C GLY A 776 -3.54 37.53 0.27
N GLY A 777 -4.64 36.89 -0.14
CA GLY A 777 -5.13 36.95 -1.52
C GLY A 777 -5.71 38.32 -1.86
N ASN A 778 -5.65 38.69 -3.13
CA ASN A 778 -6.25 39.94 -3.61
C ASN A 778 -7.77 39.81 -3.79
N GLY A 779 -8.50 40.88 -3.50
CA GLY A 779 -9.88 41.06 -3.90
C GLY A 779 -10.02 41.43 -5.38
N ALA A 780 -11.20 41.21 -5.95
CA ALA A 780 -11.44 41.44 -7.37
C ALA A 780 -11.46 42.94 -7.71
N ASN A 781 -10.75 43.35 -8.77
CA ASN A 781 -10.76 44.73 -9.26
C ASN A 781 -11.95 44.99 -10.21
N SER A 782 -13.18 44.84 -9.71
CA SER A 782 -14.44 45.15 -10.41
C SER A 782 -15.20 46.25 -9.67
N SER A 783 -16.23 46.84 -10.30
CA SER A 783 -17.05 47.94 -9.75
C SER A 783 -17.77 47.62 -8.44
N SER A 784 -17.84 46.35 -8.06
CA SER A 784 -18.37 45.85 -6.80
C SER A 784 -17.33 45.14 -5.94
N GLY A 785 -16.03 45.24 -6.27
CA GLY A 785 -14.92 44.37 -5.82
C GLY A 785 -14.88 44.06 -4.32
N GLY A 786 -14.32 42.95 -3.87
CA GLY A 786 -14.31 42.59 -2.44
C GLY A 786 -13.02 42.94 -1.70
N ALA A 787 -13.00 42.64 -0.40
CA ALA A 787 -11.90 42.96 0.50
C ALA A 787 -10.65 42.11 0.23
N GLY A 788 -9.46 42.64 0.50
CA GLY A 788 -8.22 41.88 0.49
C GLY A 788 -8.13 40.91 1.67
N GLY A 789 -7.49 39.76 1.47
CA GLY A 789 -7.26 38.78 2.53
C GLY A 789 -6.16 39.20 3.50
N ALA A 790 -6.24 38.80 4.77
CA ALA A 790 -5.17 39.06 5.74
C ALA A 790 -3.91 38.24 5.43
N GLY A 791 -2.72 38.79 5.70
CA GLY A 791 -1.46 38.05 5.66
C GLY A 791 -1.33 37.08 6.84
N GLY A 792 -0.61 35.98 6.62
CA GLY A 792 -0.35 34.98 7.66
C GLY A 792 0.73 35.43 8.65
N ALA A 793 0.69 34.92 9.87
CA ALA A 793 1.72 35.19 10.86
C ALA A 793 3.06 34.52 10.49
N GLY A 794 4.19 35.14 10.82
CA GLY A 794 5.51 34.54 10.72
C GLY A 794 5.73 33.45 11.78
N GLY A 795 6.51 32.45 11.44
CA GLY A 795 6.85 31.34 12.33
C GLY A 795 7.81 31.75 13.45
N GLY A 796 7.67 31.11 14.60
CA GLY A 796 8.58 31.34 15.73
C GLY A 796 9.96 30.71 15.53
N ALA A 797 10.97 31.23 16.22
CA ALA A 797 12.30 30.65 16.30
C ALA A 797 12.72 30.42 17.75
N ALA A 798 13.22 29.23 18.05
CA ALA A 798 13.68 28.90 19.40
C ALA A 798 15.00 28.13 19.38
N ILE A 799 15.97 28.59 20.18
CA ILE A 799 17.19 27.85 20.51
C ILE A 799 17.10 27.43 21.98
N SER A 800 17.01 26.12 22.21
CA SER A 800 16.81 25.55 23.56
C SER A 800 18.12 25.31 24.32
N SER A 801 19.25 25.21 23.61
CA SER A 801 20.55 24.94 24.23
C SER A 801 21.18 26.19 24.83
N SER A 802 21.59 26.10 26.10
CA SER A 802 22.27 27.19 26.81
C SER A 802 23.70 27.45 26.32
N LEU A 803 24.25 26.55 25.52
CA LEU A 803 25.61 26.63 24.99
C LEU A 803 25.66 27.14 23.55
N ASN A 804 24.51 27.36 22.90
CA ASN A 804 24.48 27.67 21.48
C ASN A 804 24.68 29.19 21.23
N PRO A 805 25.73 29.58 20.47
CA PRO A 805 26.01 30.98 20.15
C PRO A 805 25.30 31.46 18.87
N ALA A 806 24.51 30.61 18.21
CA ALA A 806 23.87 30.91 16.94
C ALA A 806 22.63 31.81 17.07
N THR A 807 22.13 32.27 15.92
CA THR A 807 21.04 33.25 15.86
C THR A 807 19.68 32.58 15.86
N ALA A 808 18.74 33.11 16.66
CA ALA A 808 17.32 32.83 16.53
C ALA A 808 16.63 33.97 15.77
N THR A 809 16.05 33.68 14.60
CA THR A 809 15.38 34.67 13.75
C THR A 809 13.93 34.28 13.52
N GLY A 810 12.99 35.10 14.02
CA GLY A 810 11.57 34.91 13.77
C GLY A 810 11.22 35.20 12.32
N GLY A 811 10.25 34.47 11.77
CA GLY A 811 9.80 34.68 10.39
C GLY A 811 9.04 36.00 10.23
N SER A 812 9.12 36.63 9.06
CA SER A 812 8.32 37.82 8.77
C SER A 812 6.83 37.48 8.65
N GLY A 813 5.96 38.41 9.04
CA GLY A 813 4.53 38.33 8.73
C GLY A 813 4.29 38.50 7.23
N GLY A 814 3.25 37.85 6.72
CA GLY A 814 2.83 37.99 5.32
C GLY A 814 2.14 39.32 5.06
N HIS A 815 2.28 39.85 3.84
CA HIS A 815 1.57 41.07 3.45
C HIS A 815 0.06 40.83 3.33
N GLY A 816 -0.74 41.83 3.67
CA GLY A 816 -2.17 41.84 3.37
C GLY A 816 -2.42 41.94 1.87
N GLY A 817 -3.47 41.27 1.40
CA GLY A 817 -3.89 41.33 0.00
C GLY A 817 -4.55 42.67 -0.34
N ASN A 818 -4.47 43.08 -1.60
CA ASN A 818 -5.08 44.33 -2.04
C ASN A 818 -6.61 44.21 -2.10
N GLY A 819 -7.32 45.25 -1.68
CA GLY A 819 -8.77 45.37 -1.82
C GLY A 819 -9.18 45.74 -3.24
N GLY A 820 -10.36 45.27 -3.64
CA GLY A 820 -11.05 45.74 -4.85
C GLY A 820 -11.58 47.16 -4.69
N SER A 821 -12.16 47.71 -5.77
CA SER A 821 -12.73 49.06 -5.72
C SER A 821 -13.81 49.18 -4.64
N GLY A 822 -13.69 50.21 -3.80
CA GLY A 822 -14.61 50.52 -2.70
C GLY A 822 -14.41 49.70 -1.42
N ASN A 823 -13.50 48.72 -1.42
CA ASN A 823 -13.42 47.71 -0.36
C ASN A 823 -12.04 47.66 0.31
N PRO A 824 -11.97 47.26 1.59
CA PRO A 824 -10.75 47.41 2.37
C PRO A 824 -9.63 46.47 1.90
N GLY A 825 -8.38 46.93 2.02
CA GLY A 825 -7.21 46.06 1.93
C GLY A 825 -7.11 45.13 3.15
N GLY A 826 -6.46 43.98 2.97
CA GLY A 826 -6.26 43.02 4.04
C GLY A 826 -5.22 43.47 5.05
N ALA A 827 -5.33 43.05 6.31
CA ALA A 827 -4.30 43.34 7.31
C ALA A 827 -3.01 42.54 7.04
N GLY A 828 -1.86 43.10 7.35
CA GLY A 828 -0.60 42.37 7.37
C GLY A 828 -0.51 41.41 8.56
N GLY A 829 0.21 40.31 8.37
CA GLY A 829 0.42 39.30 9.40
C GLY A 829 1.44 39.73 10.45
N ALA A 830 1.31 39.22 11.68
CA ALA A 830 2.31 39.47 12.72
C ALA A 830 3.64 38.76 12.41
N GLY A 831 4.76 39.36 12.77
CA GLY A 831 6.08 38.74 12.74
C GLY A 831 6.23 37.69 13.84
N GLY A 832 7.03 36.65 13.56
CA GLY A 832 7.30 35.55 14.47
C GLY A 832 8.21 35.98 15.62
N GLY A 833 7.92 35.49 16.83
CA GLY A 833 8.80 35.68 17.98
C GLY A 833 10.08 34.86 17.86
N ALA A 834 11.15 35.34 18.47
CA ALA A 834 12.43 34.65 18.52
C ALA A 834 12.92 34.55 19.96
N SER A 835 13.50 33.41 20.33
CA SER A 835 14.03 33.18 21.67
C SER A 835 15.29 32.31 21.68
N THR A 836 16.18 32.59 22.63
CA THR A 836 17.34 31.73 22.89
C THR A 836 17.58 31.57 24.39
N ALA A 837 17.88 30.34 24.79
CA ALA A 837 18.48 30.01 26.08
C ALA A 837 20.02 30.13 26.04
N GLY A 838 20.60 30.28 24.85
CA GLY A 838 22.04 30.33 24.62
C GLY A 838 22.66 31.72 24.70
N THR A 839 23.84 31.87 24.08
CA THR A 839 24.62 33.11 24.07
C THR A 839 24.55 33.86 22.74
N GLY A 840 23.75 33.37 21.79
CA GLY A 840 23.61 33.96 20.46
C GLY A 840 22.63 35.13 20.38
N THR A 841 22.53 35.73 19.19
CA THR A 841 21.65 36.87 18.93
C THR A 841 20.21 36.41 18.70
N VAL A 842 19.27 37.32 18.95
CA VAL A 842 17.85 37.08 18.70
C VAL A 842 17.31 38.22 17.87
N ALA A 843 16.57 37.90 16.82
CA ALA A 843 15.89 38.87 15.97
C ALA A 843 14.43 38.44 15.78
N GLY A 844 13.50 39.19 16.35
CA GLY A 844 12.07 39.04 16.06
C GLY A 844 11.77 39.33 14.59
N GLY A 845 10.81 38.62 14.02
CA GLY A 845 10.40 38.82 12.62
C GLY A 845 9.67 40.15 12.43
N ALA A 846 9.84 40.80 11.27
CA ALA A 846 9.07 41.99 10.94
C ALA A 846 7.59 41.66 10.74
N GLY A 847 6.70 42.59 11.10
CA GLY A 847 5.29 42.52 10.72
C GLY A 847 5.11 42.73 9.22
N GLY A 848 4.12 42.09 8.63
CA GLY A 848 3.77 42.27 7.22
C GLY A 848 3.06 43.60 6.97
N ASP A 849 3.23 44.18 5.79
CA ASP A 849 2.50 45.40 5.43
C ASP A 849 1.01 45.12 5.17
N GLY A 850 0.16 46.12 5.43
CA GLY A 850 -1.25 46.09 5.06
C GLY A 850 -1.46 46.24 3.56
N GLY A 851 -2.52 45.60 3.05
CA GLY A 851 -2.89 45.67 1.64
C GLY A 851 -3.45 47.03 1.25
N ALA A 852 -3.20 47.44 0.00
CA ALA A 852 -3.70 48.70 -0.53
C ALA A 852 -5.17 48.59 -1.00
N SER A 853 -5.86 49.73 -1.07
CA SER A 853 -7.18 49.86 -1.70
C SER A 853 -7.24 51.14 -2.54
N SER A 854 -7.84 51.07 -3.72
CA SER A 854 -7.97 52.24 -4.60
C SER A 854 -9.13 53.18 -4.22
N SER A 855 -10.15 52.68 -3.53
CA SER A 855 -11.32 53.46 -3.12
C SER A 855 -11.98 53.01 -1.80
N GLY A 856 -11.31 52.16 -1.01
CA GLY A 856 -11.71 51.71 0.33
C GLY A 856 -10.64 51.96 1.39
N LEU A 857 -10.80 51.39 2.59
CA LEU A 857 -9.80 51.52 3.68
C LEU A 857 -8.50 50.77 3.33
N GLY A 858 -7.35 51.36 3.62
CA GLY A 858 -6.08 50.63 3.61
C GLY A 858 -6.04 49.60 4.75
N GLY A 859 -5.40 48.45 4.50
CA GLY A 859 -5.24 47.40 5.50
C GLY A 859 -4.28 47.81 6.63
N ALA A 860 -4.49 47.34 7.85
CA ALA A 860 -3.55 47.59 8.94
C ALA A 860 -2.23 46.80 8.75
N GLY A 861 -1.10 47.38 9.14
CA GLY A 861 0.18 46.67 9.21
C GLY A 861 0.22 45.68 10.38
N GLY A 862 0.96 44.60 10.21
CA GLY A 862 1.13 43.57 11.23
C GLY A 862 2.11 43.97 12.33
N ALA A 863 1.93 43.44 13.54
CA ALA A 863 2.88 43.68 14.62
C ALA A 863 4.22 42.96 14.39
N GLY A 864 5.33 43.55 14.80
CA GLY A 864 6.63 42.89 14.82
C GLY A 864 6.74 41.83 15.93
N GLY A 865 7.54 40.81 15.68
CA GLY A 865 7.79 39.72 16.62
C GLY A 865 8.72 40.13 17.76
N GLY A 866 8.49 39.58 18.95
CA GLY A 866 9.36 39.83 20.11
C GLY A 866 10.67 39.04 20.06
N GLY A 867 11.75 39.62 20.60
CA GLY A 867 13.03 38.94 20.79
C GLY A 867 13.34 38.73 22.27
N VAL A 868 13.67 37.49 22.67
CA VAL A 868 13.94 37.15 24.08
C VAL A 868 15.25 36.36 24.25
N ILE A 869 16.17 36.89 25.03
CA ILE A 869 17.35 36.18 25.53
C ILE A 869 17.14 35.85 27.00
N THR A 870 17.08 34.56 27.33
CA THR A 870 16.86 34.10 28.71
C THR A 870 18.15 33.79 29.48
N SER A 871 19.30 33.75 28.79
CA SER A 871 20.60 33.52 29.42
C SER A 871 21.17 34.77 30.07
N ALA A 872 21.48 34.66 31.36
CA ALA A 872 22.19 35.73 32.09
C ALA A 872 23.65 35.91 31.67
N PHE A 873 24.21 34.95 30.94
CA PHE A 873 25.60 34.97 30.48
C PHE A 873 25.74 35.49 29.04
N SER A 874 24.64 35.76 28.36
CA SER A 874 24.68 36.23 26.98
C SER A 874 25.14 37.68 26.90
N THR A 875 26.09 37.95 26.01
CA THR A 875 26.52 39.31 25.62
C THR A 875 25.93 39.74 24.28
N SER A 876 25.05 38.92 23.71
CA SER A 876 24.50 39.11 22.35
C SER A 876 23.25 39.96 22.33
N SER A 877 22.95 40.51 21.15
CA SER A 877 21.83 41.43 20.96
C SER A 877 20.47 40.75 21.01
N ALA A 878 19.55 41.28 21.80
CA ALA A 878 18.11 40.98 21.74
C ALA A 878 17.41 42.02 20.86
N GLY A 879 16.92 41.61 19.70
CA GLY A 879 16.24 42.45 18.73
C GLY A 879 14.77 42.11 18.59
N GLY A 880 13.90 43.12 18.64
CA GLY A 880 12.49 43.00 18.24
C GLY A 880 12.31 43.32 16.76
N GLY A 881 11.31 42.73 16.12
CA GLY A 881 11.00 43.01 14.71
C GLY A 881 10.26 44.33 14.55
N ASN A 882 10.44 45.01 13.42
CA ASN A 882 9.67 46.23 13.12
C ASN A 882 8.20 45.89 12.84
N GLY A 883 7.30 46.81 13.17
CA GLY A 883 5.91 46.75 12.73
C GLY A 883 5.80 46.97 11.22
N GLY A 884 4.84 46.31 10.59
CA GLY A 884 4.54 46.50 9.17
C GLY A 884 3.84 47.82 8.91
N ASN A 885 3.97 48.35 7.70
CA ASN A 885 3.32 49.60 7.33
C ASN A 885 1.83 49.39 7.07
N GLY A 886 1.02 50.41 7.32
CA GLY A 886 -0.37 50.45 6.91
C GLY A 886 -0.49 50.57 5.39
N GLY A 887 -1.49 49.92 4.82
CA GLY A 887 -1.79 50.01 3.40
C GLY A 887 -2.41 51.35 3.02
N ASN A 888 -2.23 51.76 1.78
CA ASN A 888 -2.80 53.00 1.26
C ASN A 888 -4.30 52.82 0.94
N GLY A 889 -5.10 53.88 1.05
CA GLY A 889 -6.55 53.81 0.84
C GLY A 889 -7.24 55.18 0.75
N VAL A 890 -8.57 55.20 0.71
CA VAL A 890 -9.36 56.42 0.97
C VAL A 890 -9.12 56.89 2.40
N PHE A 891 -9.07 55.94 3.33
CA PHE A 891 -8.46 56.14 4.63
C PHE A 891 -7.22 55.26 4.69
N GLY A 892 -6.12 55.80 5.19
CA GLY A 892 -4.90 55.03 5.35
C GLY A 892 -5.05 53.96 6.43
N GLY A 893 -4.46 52.79 6.21
CA GLY A 893 -4.39 51.74 7.23
C GLY A 893 -3.46 52.13 8.38
N ALA A 894 -3.72 51.66 9.59
CA ALA A 894 -2.82 51.88 10.72
C ALA A 894 -1.52 51.07 10.56
N GLY A 895 -0.38 51.62 10.96
CA GLY A 895 0.88 50.90 11.07
C GLY A 895 0.88 49.91 12.23
N GLY A 896 1.62 48.82 12.08
CA GLY A 896 1.74 47.78 13.10
C GLY A 896 2.67 48.18 14.25
N ALA A 897 2.45 47.62 15.44
CA ALA A 897 3.35 47.85 16.57
C ALA A 897 4.71 47.16 16.37
N GLY A 898 5.79 47.78 16.85
CA GLY A 898 7.11 47.17 16.92
C GLY A 898 7.18 46.06 17.98
N GLY A 899 7.99 45.04 17.71
CA GLY A 899 8.22 43.92 18.61
C GLY A 899 9.08 44.32 19.81
N GLY A 900 8.74 43.81 20.99
CA GLY A 900 9.53 44.02 22.19
C GLY A 900 10.86 43.25 22.18
N ALA A 901 11.84 43.72 22.95
CA ALA A 901 13.11 43.06 23.14
C ALA A 901 13.38 42.88 24.64
N ASN A 902 13.69 41.64 25.06
CA ASN A 902 13.99 41.30 26.45
C ASN A 902 15.31 40.55 26.54
N THR A 903 16.18 40.95 27.47
CA THR A 903 17.41 40.22 27.79
C THR A 903 17.60 40.02 29.29
N ALA A 904 18.03 38.83 29.65
CA ALA A 904 18.58 38.52 30.98
C ALA A 904 20.09 38.73 31.06
N GLY A 905 20.77 39.03 29.95
CA GLY A 905 22.22 39.18 29.86
C GLY A 905 22.71 40.64 29.78
N THR A 906 23.88 40.83 29.19
CA THR A 906 24.59 42.13 29.07
C THR A 906 24.82 42.53 27.62
N GLY A 907 24.00 42.05 26.69
CA GLY A 907 24.05 42.43 25.28
C GLY A 907 23.09 43.57 24.95
N THR A 908 23.21 44.13 23.75
CA THR A 908 22.37 45.25 23.29
C THR A 908 20.90 44.87 23.19
N VAL A 909 20.01 45.82 23.52
CA VAL A 909 18.55 45.63 23.43
C VAL A 909 18.01 46.61 22.39
N ALA A 910 17.54 46.07 21.28
CA ALA A 910 17.05 46.83 20.12
C ALA A 910 15.59 46.43 19.81
N PRO A 911 14.60 46.97 20.54
CA PRO A 911 13.21 46.75 20.21
C PRO A 911 12.87 47.34 18.83
N GLY A 912 11.86 46.77 18.18
CA GLY A 912 11.46 47.18 16.84
C GLY A 912 10.76 48.53 16.81
N ALA A 913 10.89 49.25 15.70
CA ALA A 913 10.12 50.46 15.44
C ALA A 913 8.66 50.12 15.10
N GLY A 914 7.74 51.04 15.41
CA GLY A 914 6.38 50.98 14.89
C GLY A 914 6.35 51.24 13.39
N GLY A 915 5.46 50.56 12.68
CA GLY A 915 5.25 50.75 11.25
C GLY A 915 4.58 52.08 10.94
N ALA A 916 4.82 52.63 9.75
CA ALA A 916 4.17 53.86 9.30
C ALA A 916 2.68 53.63 9.01
N GLY A 917 1.85 54.65 9.20
CA GLY A 917 0.48 54.67 8.70
C GLY A 917 0.43 54.78 7.18
N GLY A 918 -0.57 54.17 6.57
CA GLY A 918 -0.78 54.23 5.12
C GLY A 918 -1.27 55.60 4.67
N THR A 919 -1.02 55.95 3.41
CA THR A 919 -1.48 57.22 2.85
C THR A 919 -2.98 57.19 2.55
N ALA A 920 -3.65 58.33 2.74
CA ALA A 920 -5.05 58.54 2.40
C ALA A 920 -5.19 59.35 1.12
N THR A 921 -6.09 58.95 0.22
CA THR A 921 -6.41 59.76 -0.96
C THR A 921 -7.32 60.92 -0.58
N THR A 922 -8.51 60.68 -0.02
CA THR A 922 -9.47 61.75 0.32
C THR A 922 -9.92 61.80 1.79
N GLY A 923 -9.58 60.79 2.60
CA GLY A 923 -9.96 60.66 4.02
C GLY A 923 -8.82 60.95 4.99
N VAL A 924 -8.84 60.31 6.17
CA VAL A 924 -7.76 60.45 7.17
C VAL A 924 -6.60 59.50 6.89
N GLY A 925 -5.37 60.01 6.96
CA GLY A 925 -4.16 59.20 6.92
C GLY A 925 -4.10 58.19 8.07
N GLY A 926 -3.42 57.07 7.86
CA GLY A 926 -3.34 56.00 8.84
C GLY A 926 -2.57 56.40 10.09
N ALA A 927 -2.94 55.88 11.27
CA ALA A 927 -2.14 56.10 12.47
C ALA A 927 -0.82 55.31 12.41
N GLY A 928 0.28 55.89 12.88
CA GLY A 928 1.54 55.17 13.06
C GLY A 928 1.48 54.14 14.20
N GLY A 929 2.22 53.06 14.06
CA GLY A 929 2.29 51.99 15.07
C GLY A 929 3.11 52.38 16.30
N ALA A 930 2.81 51.78 17.45
CA ALA A 930 3.61 51.98 18.66
C ALA A 930 5.00 51.33 18.52
N GLY A 931 6.03 51.93 19.11
CA GLY A 931 7.37 51.35 19.21
C GLY A 931 7.44 50.19 20.21
N GLY A 932 8.36 49.24 19.99
CA GLY A 932 8.55 48.08 20.85
C GLY A 932 9.15 48.43 22.22
N ALA A 933 8.74 47.67 23.25
CA ALA A 933 9.29 47.84 24.59
C ALA A 933 10.65 47.13 24.76
N ALA A 934 11.56 47.73 25.52
CA ALA A 934 12.82 47.12 25.94
C ALA A 934 12.78 46.73 27.42
N VAL A 935 13.25 45.51 27.73
CA VAL A 935 13.35 45.02 29.11
C VAL A 935 14.73 44.40 29.34
N ILE A 936 15.42 44.87 30.38
CA ILE A 936 16.66 44.28 30.89
C ILE A 936 16.41 43.82 32.33
N THR A 937 16.61 42.52 32.59
CA THR A 937 16.40 41.92 33.92
C THR A 937 17.69 41.67 34.69
N ALA A 938 18.85 41.79 34.03
CA ALA A 938 20.16 41.59 34.65
C ALA A 938 20.51 42.77 35.58
N SER A 939 20.65 42.52 36.87
CA SER A 939 20.94 43.58 37.84
C SER A 939 22.32 44.22 37.73
N PHE A 940 23.21 43.62 36.94
CA PHE A 940 24.59 44.03 36.73
C PHE A 940 24.88 44.48 35.29
N SER A 941 23.88 44.49 34.40
CA SER A 941 24.10 44.94 33.01
C SER A 941 24.46 46.41 33.00
N THR A 942 25.47 46.79 32.23
CA THR A 942 25.86 48.20 32.02
C THR A 942 25.42 48.72 30.66
N VAL A 943 24.55 47.98 29.96
CA VAL A 943 24.18 48.28 28.58
C VAL A 943 23.09 49.33 28.54
N ASP A 944 23.33 50.36 27.71
CA ASP A 944 22.32 51.36 27.43
C ASP A 944 21.17 50.76 26.60
N ALA A 945 19.93 51.12 26.92
CA ALA A 945 18.74 50.65 26.21
C ALA A 945 17.88 51.81 25.72
N VAL A 946 17.42 51.69 24.48
CA VAL A 946 16.53 52.67 23.86
C VAL A 946 15.23 51.97 23.46
N GLY A 947 14.09 52.56 23.82
CA GLY A 947 12.77 52.08 23.41
C GLY A 947 12.58 52.22 21.90
N GLY A 948 11.73 51.40 21.30
CA GLY A 948 11.47 51.47 19.86
C GLY A 948 10.84 52.80 19.48
N ALA A 949 11.20 53.38 18.34
CA ALA A 949 10.54 54.58 17.85
C ALA A 949 9.08 54.29 17.46
N GLY A 950 8.18 55.24 17.72
CA GLY A 950 6.83 55.23 17.18
C GLY A 950 6.85 55.46 15.66
N GLY A 951 5.93 54.80 14.94
CA GLY A 951 5.80 54.94 13.50
C GLY A 951 5.21 56.30 13.10
N ALA A 952 5.55 56.78 11.91
CA ALA A 952 4.97 58.00 11.36
C ALA A 952 3.47 57.82 11.04
N GLY A 953 2.68 58.87 11.20
CA GLY A 953 1.32 58.93 10.67
C GLY A 953 1.32 59.05 9.14
N GLY A 954 0.30 58.52 8.49
CA GLY A 954 0.16 58.56 7.03
C GLY A 954 -0.28 59.93 6.51
N ASP A 955 0.21 60.29 5.33
CA ASP A 955 -0.13 61.55 4.65
C ASP A 955 -1.46 61.48 3.90
N ALA A 956 -2.05 62.65 3.61
CA ALA A 956 -3.17 62.81 2.68
C ALA A 956 -2.70 63.33 1.30
N SER A 957 -3.22 62.78 0.20
CA SER A 957 -2.76 63.11 -1.16
C SER A 957 -3.73 63.93 -2.04
N ASP A 958 -5.03 63.97 -1.74
CA ASP A 958 -6.04 64.76 -2.48
C ASP A 958 -6.83 65.73 -1.58
N ALA A 959 -7.66 66.59 -2.21
CA ALA A 959 -8.37 67.69 -1.56
C ALA A 959 -9.30 67.24 -0.41
N GLY A 960 -9.00 67.66 0.82
CA GLY A 960 -9.87 67.52 2.00
C GLY A 960 -9.47 66.44 3.01
N GLY A 961 -8.42 65.67 2.77
CA GLY A 961 -7.93 64.65 3.71
C GLY A 961 -7.04 65.20 4.84
N THR A 962 -7.20 64.70 6.06
CA THR A 962 -6.34 65.05 7.22
C THR A 962 -5.21 64.06 7.40
N GLY A 963 -4.06 64.50 7.92
CA GLY A 963 -2.95 63.60 8.24
C GLY A 963 -3.27 62.64 9.40
N GLY A 964 -2.63 61.46 9.39
CA GLY A 964 -2.75 60.46 10.45
C GLY A 964 -1.93 60.78 11.70
N SER A 965 -2.31 60.26 12.87
CA SER A 965 -1.54 60.47 14.10
C SER A 965 -0.25 59.64 14.13
N GLY A 966 0.84 60.19 14.64
CA GLY A 966 2.06 59.44 14.93
C GLY A 966 1.89 58.42 16.05
N GLY A 967 2.67 57.33 15.99
CA GLY A 967 2.65 56.26 16.98
C GLY A 967 3.40 56.61 18.26
N THR A 968 3.05 55.97 19.37
CA THR A 968 3.75 56.18 20.65
C THR A 968 5.13 55.52 20.66
N GLY A 969 6.09 56.13 21.34
CA GLY A 969 7.41 55.54 21.58
C GLY A 969 7.36 54.38 22.56
N GLY A 970 8.25 53.40 22.38
CA GLY A 970 8.34 52.21 23.20
C GLY A 970 8.88 52.48 24.60
N ALA A 971 8.36 51.76 25.60
CA ALA A 971 8.81 51.89 26.98
C ALA A 971 10.11 51.10 27.23
N VAL A 972 10.93 51.56 28.17
CA VAL A 972 12.14 50.87 28.64
C VAL A 972 12.04 50.59 30.13
N THR A 973 12.30 49.35 30.53
CA THR A 973 12.46 48.95 31.94
C THR A 973 13.80 48.25 32.11
N ASP A 974 14.67 48.81 32.97
CA ASP A 974 16.00 48.26 33.24
C ASP A 974 16.19 47.99 34.74
N SER A 975 16.72 46.80 35.04
CA SER A 975 17.14 46.39 36.39
C SER A 975 18.64 46.55 36.61
N GLY A 976 19.41 46.99 35.61
CA GLY A 976 20.85 47.13 35.62
C GLY A 976 21.34 48.55 35.94
N ASN A 977 22.46 48.90 35.31
CA ASN A 977 23.33 50.06 35.53
C ASN A 977 23.57 50.86 34.24
N GLY A 978 22.87 50.56 33.15
CA GLY A 978 22.97 51.29 31.87
C GLY A 978 22.01 52.48 31.81
N ASN A 979 22.31 53.46 30.96
CA ASN A 979 21.38 54.57 30.71
C ASN A 979 20.19 54.07 29.89
N VAL A 980 18.99 54.56 30.22
CA VAL A 980 17.78 54.17 29.50
C VAL A 980 17.10 55.39 28.90
N THR A 981 16.70 55.26 27.64
CA THR A 981 15.97 56.30 26.92
C THR A 981 14.67 55.71 26.37
N GLY A 982 13.53 56.30 26.74
CA GLY A 982 12.25 55.95 26.14
C GLY A 982 12.27 56.18 24.64
N GLY A 983 11.52 55.38 23.87
CA GLY A 983 11.47 55.56 22.41
C GLY A 983 10.87 56.91 22.02
N THR A 984 11.31 57.48 20.90
CA THR A 984 10.72 58.72 20.38
C THR A 984 9.32 58.48 19.85
N GLY A 985 8.40 59.42 20.05
CA GLY A 985 7.10 59.43 19.39
C GLY A 985 7.22 59.65 17.89
N GLY A 986 6.30 59.05 17.13
CA GLY A 986 6.26 59.19 15.68
C GLY A 986 5.75 60.56 15.24
N VAL A 987 6.21 61.03 14.08
CA VAL A 987 5.71 62.26 13.46
C VAL A 987 4.27 62.09 12.98
N GLY A 988 3.44 63.13 13.11
CA GLY A 988 2.11 63.17 12.51
C GLY A 988 2.18 63.32 10.99
N GLY A 989 1.20 62.76 10.29
CA GLY A 989 1.11 62.85 8.83
C GLY A 989 0.67 64.24 8.36
N THR A 990 1.02 64.58 7.13
CA THR A 990 0.66 65.85 6.50
C THR A 990 -0.78 65.83 5.95
N GLY A 991 -1.52 66.92 6.15
CA GLY A 991 -2.83 67.16 5.55
C GLY A 991 -2.73 67.88 4.20
N PHE A 992 -3.81 67.88 3.42
CA PHE A 992 -3.81 68.47 2.07
C PHE A 992 -4.96 69.47 1.83
N ASN A 993 -4.64 70.61 1.21
CA ASN A 993 -5.58 71.65 0.73
C ASN A 993 -6.72 72.04 1.71
N GLY A 994 -6.36 72.58 2.89
CA GLY A 994 -7.34 73.13 3.83
C GLY A 994 -7.75 72.20 4.98
N ALA A 995 -7.26 70.96 4.99
CA ALA A 995 -7.50 69.97 6.05
C ALA A 995 -6.30 69.88 7.00
N GLY A 996 -6.58 69.60 8.28
CA GLY A 996 -5.58 69.65 9.35
C GLY A 996 -4.54 68.53 9.31
N GLY A 997 -3.36 68.82 9.85
CA GLY A 997 -2.29 67.84 10.03
C GLY A 997 -2.56 66.86 11.17
N GLY A 998 -1.92 65.69 11.12
CA GLY A 998 -2.06 64.66 12.15
C GLY A 998 -1.29 64.97 13.43
N ALA A 999 -1.79 64.52 14.59
CA ALA A 999 -1.08 64.72 15.86
C ALA A 999 0.21 63.89 15.94
N GLY A 1000 1.26 64.42 16.57
CA GLY A 1000 2.47 63.67 16.90
C GLY A 1000 2.24 62.64 18.00
N GLY A 1001 2.98 61.54 17.96
CA GLY A 1001 2.88 60.47 18.94
C GLY A 1001 3.56 60.81 20.26
N GLY A 1002 3.07 60.25 21.38
CA GLY A 1002 3.70 60.43 22.69
C GLY A 1002 5.04 59.71 22.80
N GLY A 1003 6.00 60.28 23.54
CA GLY A 1003 7.28 59.65 23.85
C GLY A 1003 7.16 58.48 24.83
N GLY A 1004 8.08 57.52 24.73
CA GLY A 1004 8.10 56.30 25.54
C GLY A 1004 8.53 56.56 26.98
N GLN A 1005 8.03 55.73 27.90
CA GLN A 1005 8.41 55.79 29.32
C GLN A 1005 9.78 55.15 29.55
N ALA A 1006 10.56 55.66 30.50
CA ALA A 1006 11.85 55.11 30.89
C ALA A 1006 11.89 54.84 32.40
N THR A 1007 12.16 53.59 32.79
CA THR A 1007 12.17 53.16 34.20
C THR A 1007 13.45 52.40 34.55
N ILE A 1008 14.16 52.83 35.60
CA ILE A 1008 15.26 52.09 36.23
C ILE A 1008 14.78 51.55 37.59
N GLN A 1009 14.72 50.23 37.74
CA GLN A 1009 14.25 49.54 38.95
C GLN A 1009 15.35 49.30 39.99
N ASN A 1010 16.62 49.39 39.59
CA ASN A 1010 17.75 49.16 40.49
C ASN A 1010 17.98 50.36 41.41
N SER A 1011 17.76 50.16 42.71
CA SER A 1011 17.93 51.19 43.73
C SER A 1011 19.39 51.67 43.89
N SER A 1012 20.35 50.95 43.32
CA SER A 1012 21.78 51.26 43.40
C SER A 1012 22.36 51.78 42.08
N SER A 1013 21.55 51.93 41.03
CA SER A 1013 22.04 52.33 39.72
C SER A 1013 22.39 53.82 39.65
N PRO A 1014 23.58 54.18 39.12
CA PRO A 1014 23.94 55.57 38.88
C PRO A 1014 23.40 56.11 37.54
N ALA A 1015 22.75 55.28 36.74
CA ALA A 1015 22.40 55.62 35.38
C ALA A 1015 21.18 56.54 35.27
N ASN A 1016 21.13 57.29 34.18
CA ASN A 1016 20.04 58.23 33.92
C ASN A 1016 18.88 57.52 33.22
N ALA A 1017 17.66 57.83 33.66
CA ALA A 1017 16.43 57.50 32.95
C ALA A 1017 15.96 58.74 32.20
N THR A 1018 15.87 58.66 30.88
CA THR A 1018 15.41 59.75 30.01
C THR A 1018 14.12 59.34 29.31
N GLY A 1019 13.02 60.05 29.54
CA GLY A 1019 11.78 59.84 28.81
C GLY A 1019 11.99 60.14 27.32
N GLY A 1020 11.32 59.40 26.44
CA GLY A 1020 11.43 59.64 25.00
C GLY A 1020 10.82 60.97 24.59
N ASP A 1021 11.34 61.60 23.54
CA ASP A 1021 10.75 62.82 23.01
C ASP A 1021 9.41 62.54 22.33
N GLY A 1022 8.46 63.48 22.48
CA GLY A 1022 7.20 63.47 21.73
C GLY A 1022 7.43 63.77 20.25
N GLY A 1023 6.67 63.13 19.38
CA GLY A 1023 6.75 63.34 17.95
C GLY A 1023 6.17 64.70 17.53
N ASN A 1024 6.68 65.28 16.45
CA ASN A 1024 6.11 66.51 15.89
C ASN A 1024 4.73 66.26 15.26
N GLY A 1025 3.84 67.24 15.34
CA GLY A 1025 2.60 67.24 14.57
C GLY A 1025 2.87 67.43 13.08
N GLY A 1026 2.00 66.90 12.24
CA GLY A 1026 2.10 67.06 10.79
C GLY A 1026 1.57 68.40 10.30
N ASP A 1027 2.01 68.80 9.11
CA ASP A 1027 1.67 70.09 8.50
C ASP A 1027 0.25 70.10 7.92
N GLY A 1028 -0.41 71.27 7.91
CA GLY A 1028 -1.76 71.48 7.37
C GLY A 1028 -2.52 72.59 8.13
N PRO A 1029 -3.62 73.18 7.62
CA PRO A 1029 -4.36 74.20 8.36
C PRO A 1029 -5.64 73.65 9.06
N PRO A 1030 -5.72 73.63 10.41
CA PRO A 1030 -4.64 73.90 11.37
C PRO A 1030 -3.67 72.72 11.50
N GLY A 1031 -2.43 73.03 11.93
CA GLY A 1031 -1.37 72.04 12.05
C GLY A 1031 -1.70 71.02 13.13
N GLY A 1032 -1.15 69.82 13.00
CA GLY A 1032 -1.30 68.78 14.01
C GLY A 1032 -0.67 69.19 15.34
N ALA A 1033 -1.27 68.79 16.45
CA ALA A 1033 -0.68 68.99 17.77
C ALA A 1033 0.59 68.13 17.93
N GLY A 1034 1.63 68.66 18.58
CA GLY A 1034 2.80 67.86 18.97
C GLY A 1034 2.47 66.83 20.05
N GLY A 1035 3.19 65.71 20.04
CA GLY A 1035 3.06 64.65 21.04
C GLY A 1035 3.64 65.04 22.40
N SER A 1036 3.13 64.42 23.47
CA SER A 1036 3.69 64.60 24.81
C SER A 1036 5.03 63.89 24.97
N GLY A 1037 5.96 64.48 25.72
CA GLY A 1037 7.20 63.81 26.13
C GLY A 1037 6.95 62.66 27.10
N GLY A 1038 7.79 61.64 27.04
CA GLY A 1038 7.73 60.46 27.90
C GLY A 1038 8.11 60.76 29.34
N THR A 1039 7.55 59.98 30.27
CA THR A 1039 7.91 60.05 31.70
C THR A 1039 9.19 59.27 31.98
N ALA A 1040 9.95 59.73 32.97
CA ALA A 1040 11.14 59.05 33.48
C ALA A 1040 11.00 58.77 34.97
N THR A 1041 11.36 57.55 35.38
CA THR A 1041 11.38 57.12 36.78
C THR A 1041 12.69 56.38 37.06
N THR A 1042 13.41 56.76 38.11
CA THR A 1042 14.57 56.01 38.61
C THR A 1042 14.42 55.78 40.10
N TYR A 1043 14.64 54.54 40.54
CA TYR A 1043 14.75 54.21 41.95
C TYR A 1043 16.20 54.31 42.46
N GLY A 1044 17.16 54.57 41.56
CA GLY A 1044 18.59 54.70 41.85
C GLY A 1044 19.05 56.12 42.15
N THR A 1045 20.36 56.37 41.99
CA THR A 1045 21.00 57.68 42.26
C THR A 1045 21.19 58.56 41.03
N GLY A 1046 20.88 58.06 39.84
CA GLY A 1046 20.94 58.84 38.59
C GLY A 1046 19.76 59.80 38.42
N ASN A 1047 19.76 60.56 37.33
CA ASN A 1047 18.71 61.55 37.06
C ASN A 1047 17.50 60.92 36.34
N ALA A 1048 16.30 61.36 36.71
CA ALA A 1048 15.08 61.15 35.92
C ALA A 1048 14.80 62.42 35.10
N ILE A 1049 14.96 62.32 33.79
CA ILE A 1049 14.83 63.42 32.82
C ILE A 1049 13.58 63.16 31.99
N ALA A 1050 12.56 64.01 32.09
CA ALA A 1050 11.37 63.90 31.25
C ALA A 1050 11.71 64.21 29.78
N GLY A 1051 11.04 63.53 28.85
CA GLY A 1051 11.18 63.80 27.43
C GLY A 1051 10.61 65.17 27.04
N THR A 1052 11.06 65.70 25.91
CA THR A 1052 10.53 66.97 25.39
C THR A 1052 9.20 66.76 24.65
N ASN A 1053 8.32 67.78 24.68
CA ASN A 1053 7.11 67.75 23.86
C ASN A 1053 7.45 68.05 22.40
N GLY A 1054 6.77 67.39 21.47
CA GLY A 1054 6.91 67.65 20.04
C GLY A 1054 6.37 69.02 19.65
N GLN A 1055 6.85 69.54 18.52
CA GLN A 1055 6.37 70.80 17.96
C GLN A 1055 5.02 70.59 17.24
N ALA A 1056 4.19 71.64 17.18
CA ALA A 1056 3.00 71.64 16.33
C ALA A 1056 3.41 71.79 14.86
N GLY A 1057 2.64 71.17 13.95
CA GLY A 1057 2.86 71.32 12.50
C GLY A 1057 2.52 72.72 12.00
N GLN A 1058 3.04 73.06 10.82
CA GLN A 1058 2.86 74.39 10.21
C GLN A 1058 1.58 74.56 9.40
#